data_AF-A0AAU9XJF3-F1
#
_entry.id   AF-A0AAU9XJF3-F1
#
_cell.length_a   1.000
_cell.length_b   1.000
_cell.length_c   1.000
_cell.angle_alpha   90.00
_cell.angle_beta   90.00
_cell.angle_gamma   90.00
#
_symmetry.space_group_name_H-M   'P 1'
#
loop_
_entity.id
_entity.type
_entity.pdbx_description
1 polymer ?
#
loop_
_entity_poly.entity_id
_entity_poly.type
_entity_poly.pdbx_seq_one_letter_code
_entity_poly.pdbx_strand_id
1 'polypeptide(L)'
;MADEPEFGEHDVQLALSHSLTLGNTENETEKDPSYELVSRNKESQKNERTPLVRTVDPEEQESPSAWSTNFKRFRSFTMSHFTVSLIEKECRDRQASAVLAGWNVTNLIQGMGILGVPYAVREGGIAAVICIFIVAVFCDVTGILLVDCLYEVSPRSKLRKRIRSSYPDVGEAVWPGVGGRVVSVVQTIELYAAAILYLVLLTTMFYQITNKFLPLTLNEWAVLCSIAVLPSVFITRLSLIAWMSMLAVFSLMSALAVMVAYCVVRYDQWTVDNIPSFDINTFPVGFGIVTFSYCAHAVFPGIEGSMREPKKFNKMMHVSFFISAAVKALFGVFAVLTFGLATEQVFTINLAGNVGFNTAATAFVATNVFFSFPLPLFVVVETFDSTVGPYFPHLKKGTKYHWFWFVLTRTLLVTFALFIALVVPHFGLLMGFVGSFTGTCLSFGFPCIAHLKLRWNSLRWYHIMAEILLIVFGVLAGGLGFVYSEEQSSNQRMDEESTEMNTISVTALPCSSTAPSATTVIKEPELVTILEDMPLTNEQIEEEQDLLEEAEDEFEPNENTPLIRSHETLEKSDSSFFTHNSKSFTTTFTTSQASLFIPSFQFSLYSSIVSISRSLNQRSVALTIDDRSSQDSKSKSTTLLEKLSEDGQATTMLALWNMINMIFVSTSVLAMPYAIFLGGFAALFLILFIGFLTDITSVLLVGCLYEISPKSRLRKRVRASYAEIAAHVWGPVGGWIVDFVTVSLSYCSCVLMVMVLGSSFMELFKELVMLNLKEWCLICALAMLPTVFIKRLSILAWLSMLAVVAVFIIAFILLGFTLGDSNSWTLDKIPSFNINTFPVSLGIIMFSYCGHTVFPGIEGSMQKPVKYKSVTHRAFISVTAVKFLVGLFCCLTFGSNTKSIVIINLSLSYGSILSKIATVLVIINIYFSYPLNMFVVSGTLDIILLPKFPLCYNHKRYNYLWVLFTRTFLVLSTLGIAVAVPHFGLLMSIFGSLFGACITMIFPCLFHLQLKWNKLTWYKKVCEMLIVLFGIVAGTLGLSYSSIALKNALH
;
A
#
# COMPACT_ATOMS: atom_id res chain seq x y z
N MET A 1 -24.24 -11.71 71.79
CA MET A 1 -24.11 -10.24 71.63
C MET A 1 -24.47 -9.97 70.17
N ALA A 2 -25.73 -9.66 69.82
CA ALA A 2 -26.76 -8.92 70.58
C ALA A 2 -26.30 -7.45 70.77
N ASP A 3 -26.98 -6.38 70.32
CA ASP A 3 -28.36 -6.21 69.75
C ASP A 3 -28.46 -4.92 68.88
N GLU A 4 -29.43 -4.67 67.95
CA GLU A 4 -30.26 -5.58 67.12
C GLU A 4 -30.65 -4.97 65.70
N PRO A 5 -31.76 -4.23 65.40
CA PRO A 5 -32.30 -4.11 64.01
C PRO A 5 -32.70 -2.69 63.48
N GLU A 6 -33.08 -2.57 62.18
CA GLU A 6 -34.33 -1.91 61.70
C GLU A 6 -34.68 -2.19 60.20
N PHE A 7 -35.94 -1.88 59.82
CA PHE A 7 -36.79 -2.24 58.65
C PHE A 7 -36.28 -1.97 57.19
N GLY A 8 -36.89 -2.51 56.11
CA GLY A 8 -38.01 -3.49 55.98
C GLY A 8 -38.67 -3.55 54.57
N GLU A 9 -39.51 -4.59 54.32
CA GLU A 9 -40.52 -4.77 53.21
C GLU A 9 -40.01 -4.80 51.72
N HIS A 10 -40.62 -5.42 50.68
CA HIS A 10 -41.70 -6.43 50.41
C HIS A 10 -41.64 -6.76 48.87
N ASP A 11 -42.23 -7.79 48.21
CA ASP A 11 -42.66 -9.17 48.54
C ASP A 11 -43.00 -9.96 47.21
N VAL A 12 -43.67 -11.15 47.28
CA VAL A 12 -44.41 -11.89 46.21
C VAL A 12 -43.56 -12.46 45.03
N GLN A 13 -43.31 -13.78 44.89
CA GLN A 13 -44.20 -14.94 44.55
C GLN A 13 -44.66 -15.02 43.06
N LEU A 14 -44.94 -16.16 42.39
CA LEU A 14 -44.89 -17.64 42.63
C LEU A 14 -44.14 -18.34 41.44
N ALA A 15 -43.49 -19.53 41.50
CA ALA A 15 -43.89 -20.91 41.92
C ALA A 15 -44.85 -21.62 40.91
N LEU A 16 -44.94 -22.95 40.66
CA LEU A 16 -44.32 -24.26 41.05
C LEU A 16 -44.44 -25.20 39.79
N SER A 17 -43.67 -26.24 39.42
CA SER A 17 -42.86 -27.33 40.05
C SER A 17 -43.54 -28.73 40.00
N HIS A 18 -42.73 -29.81 40.00
CA HIS A 18 -43.09 -31.25 40.15
C HIS A 18 -43.97 -31.93 39.06
N SER A 19 -44.10 -33.28 38.97
CA SER A 19 -43.12 -34.40 38.94
C SER A 19 -43.84 -35.74 38.66
N LEU A 20 -43.13 -36.80 38.18
CA LEU A 20 -43.35 -38.28 38.34
C LEU A 20 -44.79 -38.79 38.66
N THR A 21 -45.34 -39.84 38.03
CA THR A 21 -44.79 -41.21 37.83
C THR A 21 -45.67 -42.04 36.84
N LEU A 22 -45.40 -43.34 36.64
CA LEU A 22 -46.16 -44.29 35.80
C LEU A 22 -47.54 -44.68 36.42
N GLY A 23 -48.51 -45.09 35.58
CA GLY A 23 -49.77 -45.75 36.03
C GLY A 23 -50.73 -46.14 34.89
N ASN A 24 -50.90 -47.44 34.66
CA ASN A 24 -51.64 -48.15 33.59
C ASN A 24 -53.18 -47.99 33.53
N THR A 25 -53.78 -48.63 32.49
CA THR A 25 -55.17 -49.19 32.36
C THR A 25 -56.35 -48.18 32.33
N GLU A 26 -57.05 -48.02 31.19
CA GLU A 26 -58.29 -48.71 30.74
C GLU A 26 -59.51 -47.74 30.86
N ASN A 27 -60.58 -47.77 30.05
CA ASN A 27 -60.88 -48.46 28.78
C ASN A 27 -62.01 -47.70 28.03
N GLU A 28 -62.03 -47.72 26.69
CA GLU A 28 -63.21 -47.49 25.79
C GLU A 28 -63.96 -46.12 25.93
N THR A 29 -64.78 -45.57 25.01
CA THR A 29 -65.17 -45.69 23.57
C THR A 29 -65.72 -44.30 23.16
N GLU A 30 -65.97 -43.85 21.92
CA GLU A 30 -65.93 -44.31 20.51
C GLU A 30 -65.79 -43.05 19.62
N LYS A 31 -64.94 -43.04 18.56
CA LYS A 31 -65.26 -42.59 17.16
C LYS A 31 -64.05 -42.40 16.24
N ASP A 32 -63.97 -43.30 15.26
CA ASP A 32 -63.22 -43.21 14.00
C ASP A 32 -64.02 -42.37 12.94
N PRO A 33 -63.53 -42.13 11.69
CA PRO A 33 -62.36 -42.72 11.04
C PRO A 33 -61.29 -41.75 10.52
N SER A 34 -60.10 -42.32 10.31
CA SER A 34 -58.97 -41.77 9.54
C SER A 34 -58.86 -42.40 8.14
N TYR A 35 -58.06 -41.80 7.25
CA TYR A 35 -57.31 -42.39 6.10
C TYR A 35 -56.56 -41.19 5.44
N GLU A 36 -55.23 -41.01 5.41
CA GLU A 36 -54.04 -41.88 5.28
C GLU A 36 -53.61 -42.17 3.81
N LEU A 37 -52.37 -42.63 3.63
CA LEU A 37 -51.57 -42.85 2.40
C LEU A 37 -50.81 -41.64 1.81
N VAL A 38 -49.65 -41.77 1.14
CA VAL A 38 -48.34 -42.43 1.40
C VAL A 38 -47.48 -42.37 0.10
N SER A 39 -46.21 -42.02 0.25
CA SER A 39 -45.07 -41.95 -0.71
C SER A 39 -45.10 -42.64 -2.10
N ARG A 40 -44.41 -42.03 -3.10
CA ARG A 40 -43.32 -42.73 -3.85
C ARG A 40 -42.35 -41.87 -4.72
N ASN A 41 -41.14 -42.43 -4.84
CA ASN A 41 -39.95 -42.24 -5.70
C ASN A 41 -39.92 -41.33 -6.97
N LYS A 42 -38.86 -40.48 -7.04
CA LYS A 42 -37.64 -40.53 -7.91
C LYS A 42 -37.67 -40.97 -9.40
N GLU A 43 -36.75 -40.33 -10.16
CA GLU A 43 -36.04 -40.77 -11.42
C GLU A 43 -36.86 -40.78 -12.75
N SER A 44 -36.31 -40.63 -13.98
CA SER A 44 -35.01 -40.11 -14.49
C SER A 44 -35.03 -39.90 -16.04
N GLN A 45 -34.38 -38.82 -16.56
CA GLN A 45 -34.06 -38.55 -18.00
C GLN A 45 -35.28 -38.48 -18.99
N LYS A 46 -35.20 -38.03 -20.26
CA LYS A 46 -34.13 -37.90 -21.28
C LYS A 46 -34.45 -36.78 -22.30
N ASN A 47 -33.51 -36.44 -23.19
CA ASN A 47 -33.67 -35.44 -24.28
C ASN A 47 -34.76 -35.80 -25.31
N GLU A 48 -35.40 -34.81 -25.93
CA GLU A 48 -35.60 -34.79 -27.40
C GLU A 48 -35.79 -33.38 -28.02
N ARG A 49 -36.14 -33.29 -29.31
CA ARG A 49 -35.78 -32.17 -30.22
C ARG A 49 -36.94 -31.21 -30.59
N THR A 50 -36.55 -30.05 -31.13
CA THR A 50 -37.37 -29.06 -31.87
C THR A 50 -37.86 -29.58 -33.23
N PRO A 51 -38.76 -28.87 -33.95
CA PRO A 51 -39.93 -28.09 -33.49
C PRO A 51 -41.21 -28.49 -34.28
N LEU A 52 -42.36 -27.85 -34.02
CA LEU A 52 -43.54 -27.93 -34.91
C LEU A 52 -44.04 -26.55 -35.33
N VAL A 53 -44.17 -26.36 -36.64
CA VAL A 53 -44.81 -25.21 -37.29
C VAL A 53 -46.33 -25.43 -37.30
N ARG A 54 -47.11 -24.34 -37.20
CA ARG A 54 -48.55 -24.38 -37.50
C ARG A 54 -48.89 -23.23 -38.45
N THR A 55 -49.46 -23.56 -39.60
CA THR A 55 -50.02 -22.62 -40.56
C THR A 55 -51.38 -22.09 -40.10
N VAL A 56 -51.75 -20.91 -40.59
CA VAL A 56 -53.09 -20.32 -40.50
C VAL A 56 -53.34 -19.59 -41.82
N ASP A 57 -54.49 -19.85 -42.44
CA ASP A 57 -54.90 -19.26 -43.71
C ASP A 57 -55.52 -17.85 -43.52
N PRO A 58 -55.57 -17.01 -44.57
CA PRO A 58 -55.95 -15.60 -44.45
C PRO A 58 -57.44 -15.34 -44.72
N GLU A 59 -58.07 -14.47 -43.92
CA GLU A 59 -59.31 -13.78 -44.32
C GLU A 59 -59.43 -12.39 -43.65
N GLU A 60 -60.47 -11.64 -44.01
CA GLU A 60 -60.43 -10.18 -44.23
C GLU A 60 -60.13 -9.25 -43.04
N GLN A 61 -59.67 -8.03 -43.36
CA GLN A 61 -59.16 -7.03 -42.42
C GLN A 61 -59.79 -5.64 -42.65
N GLU A 62 -60.87 -5.30 -41.92
CA GLU A 62 -61.29 -3.90 -41.78
C GLU A 62 -60.29 -3.09 -40.92
N SER A 63 -60.04 -1.84 -41.30
CA SER A 63 -58.91 -1.05 -40.78
C SER A 63 -59.31 0.02 -39.75
N PRO A 64 -58.96 -0.15 -38.45
CA PRO A 64 -58.90 0.96 -37.50
C PRO A 64 -57.59 1.76 -37.66
N SER A 65 -57.64 3.07 -37.40
CA SER A 65 -56.56 3.99 -37.78
C SER A 65 -55.23 3.78 -37.03
N ALA A 66 -54.12 4.04 -37.71
CA ALA A 66 -52.74 3.79 -37.27
C ALA A 66 -52.35 4.48 -35.93
N TRP A 67 -53.05 5.55 -35.56
CA TRP A 67 -52.86 6.21 -34.25
C TRP A 67 -53.23 5.29 -33.08
N SER A 68 -54.32 4.52 -33.21
CA SER A 68 -54.78 3.59 -32.18
C SER A 68 -53.80 2.42 -31.97
N THR A 69 -53.22 1.92 -33.06
CA THR A 69 -52.24 0.84 -33.07
C THR A 69 -50.94 1.25 -32.38
N ASN A 70 -50.45 2.47 -32.65
CA ASN A 70 -49.26 3.00 -32.00
C ASN A 70 -49.47 3.23 -30.49
N PHE A 71 -50.62 3.77 -30.08
CA PHE A 71 -50.92 3.97 -28.66
C PHE A 71 -51.06 2.64 -27.89
N LYS A 72 -51.70 1.62 -28.50
CA LYS A 72 -51.75 0.25 -27.94
C LYS A 72 -50.36 -0.41 -27.91
N ARG A 73 -49.52 -0.23 -28.95
CA ARG A 73 -48.15 -0.78 -29.00
C ARG A 73 -47.26 -0.14 -27.93
N PHE A 74 -47.37 1.18 -27.71
CA PHE A 74 -46.65 1.88 -26.65
C PHE A 74 -47.08 1.39 -25.25
N ARG A 75 -48.39 1.35 -24.97
CA ARG A 75 -48.93 0.83 -23.70
C ARG A 75 -48.61 -0.65 -23.47
N SER A 76 -48.56 -1.46 -24.52
CA SER A 76 -48.13 -2.85 -24.47
C SER A 76 -46.65 -2.96 -24.10
N PHE A 77 -45.77 -2.14 -24.70
CA PHE A 77 -44.35 -2.10 -24.38
C PHE A 77 -44.08 -1.68 -22.92
N THR A 78 -44.84 -0.71 -22.40
CA THR A 78 -44.78 -0.32 -20.98
C THR A 78 -45.21 -1.45 -20.03
N MET A 79 -46.24 -2.23 -20.40
CA MET A 79 -46.72 -3.33 -19.53
C MET A 79 -45.84 -4.59 -19.61
N SER A 80 -45.25 -4.92 -20.77
CA SER A 80 -44.38 -6.11 -20.91
C SER A 80 -43.09 -5.99 -20.09
N HIS A 81 -42.61 -4.77 -19.82
CA HIS A 81 -41.44 -4.56 -18.97
C HIS A 81 -41.67 -4.92 -17.49
N PHE A 82 -42.92 -5.05 -17.03
CA PHE A 82 -43.25 -5.19 -15.61
C PHE A 82 -43.30 -6.63 -15.08
N THR A 83 -43.13 -7.63 -15.95
CA THR A 83 -43.20 -9.06 -15.60
C THR A 83 -41.88 -9.83 -15.73
N VAL A 84 -40.81 -9.17 -16.19
CA VAL A 84 -39.44 -9.70 -16.13
C VAL A 84 -38.98 -9.70 -14.67
N SER A 85 -38.44 -10.81 -14.19
CA SER A 85 -37.74 -10.83 -12.89
C SER A 85 -36.45 -10.04 -13.03
N LEU A 86 -36.32 -8.92 -12.29
CA LEU A 86 -35.10 -8.09 -12.30
C LEU A 86 -33.88 -8.95 -11.92
N ILE A 87 -33.07 -9.30 -12.93
CA ILE A 87 -31.89 -10.14 -12.76
C ILE A 87 -30.85 -9.34 -12.00
N GLU A 88 -30.42 -9.86 -10.86
CA GLU A 88 -29.40 -9.23 -10.04
C GLU A 88 -28.02 -9.51 -10.64
N LYS A 89 -27.26 -8.45 -10.91
CA LYS A 89 -25.93 -8.58 -11.52
C LYS A 89 -24.92 -8.98 -10.44
N GLU A 90 -24.66 -10.29 -10.31
CA GLU A 90 -23.71 -10.84 -9.34
C GLU A 90 -22.37 -10.10 -9.38
N CYS A 91 -22.01 -9.44 -8.28
CA CYS A 91 -20.71 -8.81 -8.14
C CYS A 91 -19.77 -9.77 -7.41
N ARG A 92 -18.95 -10.49 -8.18
CA ARG A 92 -18.12 -11.61 -7.69
C ARG A 92 -16.92 -11.18 -6.84
N ASP A 93 -16.53 -9.91 -6.94
CA ASP A 93 -15.29 -9.36 -6.36
C ASP A 93 -15.51 -8.58 -5.04
N ARG A 94 -16.55 -8.92 -4.26
CA ARG A 94 -16.91 -8.29 -2.98
C ARG A 94 -15.96 -8.64 -1.82
N GLN A 95 -14.69 -8.27 -1.96
CA GLN A 95 -13.60 -8.64 -1.05
C GLN A 95 -13.05 -7.46 -0.22
N ALA A 96 -13.25 -6.21 -0.63
CA ALA A 96 -12.71 -5.04 0.04
C ALA A 96 -13.42 -4.74 1.38
N SER A 97 -12.66 -4.36 2.40
CA SER A 97 -13.23 -3.85 3.66
C SER A 97 -13.67 -2.40 3.51
N ALA A 98 -14.63 -1.93 4.33
CA ALA A 98 -15.08 -0.54 4.29
C ALA A 98 -13.95 0.47 4.60
N VAL A 99 -12.95 0.09 5.40
CA VAL A 99 -11.78 0.94 5.69
C VAL A 99 -10.83 1.00 4.49
N LEU A 100 -10.62 -0.11 3.78
CA LEU A 100 -9.82 -0.13 2.55
C LEU A 100 -10.51 0.63 1.42
N ALA A 101 -11.83 0.51 1.29
CA ALA A 101 -12.62 1.31 0.36
C ALA A 101 -12.50 2.81 0.68
N GLY A 102 -12.59 3.20 1.96
CA GLY A 102 -12.41 4.59 2.40
C GLY A 102 -11.01 5.12 2.11
N TRP A 103 -9.97 4.34 2.38
CA TRP A 103 -8.60 4.70 2.02
C TRP A 103 -8.47 4.97 0.51
N ASN A 104 -9.04 4.10 -0.33
CA ASN A 104 -9.03 4.28 -1.78
C ASN A 104 -9.84 5.52 -2.23
N VAL A 105 -10.97 5.84 -1.59
CA VAL A 105 -11.75 7.06 -1.84
C VAL A 105 -10.95 8.31 -1.44
N THR A 106 -10.35 8.35 -0.25
CA THR A 106 -9.51 9.46 0.19
C THR A 106 -8.31 9.67 -0.74
N ASN A 107 -7.65 8.60 -1.19
CA ASN A 107 -6.52 8.72 -2.13
C ASN A 107 -6.94 9.28 -3.50
N LEU A 108 -8.10 8.85 -4.01
CA LEU A 108 -8.68 9.34 -5.26
C LEU A 108 -9.06 10.82 -5.16
N ILE A 109 -9.73 11.21 -4.08
CA ILE A 109 -10.11 12.61 -3.81
C ILE A 109 -8.87 13.48 -3.56
N GLN A 110 -7.82 12.95 -2.95
CA GLN A 110 -6.60 13.73 -2.75
C GLN A 110 -5.97 14.08 -4.12
N GLY A 111 -5.68 13.03 -4.90
CA GLY A 111 -5.29 13.10 -6.30
C GLY A 111 -4.20 14.12 -6.65
N MET A 112 -4.17 14.55 -7.90
CA MET A 112 -3.39 15.72 -8.32
C MET A 112 -4.04 17.04 -7.92
N GLY A 113 -5.37 17.06 -7.77
CA GLY A 113 -6.15 18.28 -7.58
C GLY A 113 -5.81 19.05 -6.31
N ILE A 114 -5.26 18.38 -5.29
CA ILE A 114 -4.76 19.08 -4.09
C ILE A 114 -3.62 20.06 -4.40
N LEU A 115 -2.81 19.85 -5.44
CA LEU A 115 -1.67 20.72 -5.75
C LEU A 115 -2.08 22.13 -6.21
N GLY A 116 -3.30 22.28 -6.75
CA GLY A 116 -3.91 23.57 -7.07
C GLY A 116 -4.76 24.17 -5.92
N VAL A 117 -5.01 23.44 -4.82
CA VAL A 117 -5.82 23.97 -3.70
C VAL A 117 -5.21 25.22 -3.05
N PRO A 118 -3.88 25.34 -2.85
CA PRO A 118 -3.27 26.61 -2.47
C PRO A 118 -3.63 27.78 -3.38
N TYR A 119 -3.58 27.58 -4.70
CA TYR A 119 -3.97 28.59 -5.69
C TYR A 119 -5.46 28.91 -5.60
N ALA A 120 -6.34 27.92 -5.40
CA ALA A 120 -7.77 28.18 -5.18
C ALA A 120 -8.03 29.03 -3.91
N VAL A 121 -7.24 28.87 -2.85
CA VAL A 121 -7.32 29.71 -1.64
C VAL A 121 -6.70 31.10 -1.85
N ARG A 122 -5.73 31.25 -2.77
CA ARG A 122 -5.27 32.56 -3.23
C ARG A 122 -6.35 33.29 -4.03
N GLU A 123 -6.93 32.65 -5.04
CA GLU A 123 -7.91 33.28 -5.93
C GLU A 123 -9.29 33.51 -5.29
N GLY A 124 -9.60 32.88 -4.14
CA GLY A 124 -10.89 33.00 -3.47
C GLY A 124 -10.85 33.29 -1.97
N GLY A 125 -9.67 33.51 -1.38
CA GLY A 125 -9.49 33.83 0.04
C GLY A 125 -10.21 32.88 1.01
N ILE A 126 -10.79 33.45 2.07
CA ILE A 126 -11.58 32.70 3.07
C ILE A 126 -12.80 32.01 2.43
N ALA A 127 -13.39 32.58 1.39
CA ALA A 127 -14.55 31.98 0.71
C ALA A 127 -14.19 30.66 0.03
N ALA A 128 -12.97 30.52 -0.52
CA ALA A 128 -12.48 29.26 -1.06
C ALA A 128 -12.26 28.21 0.05
N VAL A 129 -11.78 28.60 1.24
CA VAL A 129 -11.66 27.68 2.39
C VAL A 129 -13.03 27.14 2.80
N ILE A 130 -14.06 27.99 2.83
CA ILE A 130 -15.45 27.58 3.09
C ILE A 130 -15.97 26.69 1.95
N CYS A 131 -15.66 27.02 0.70
CA CYS A 131 -16.02 26.25 -0.49
C CYS A 131 -15.48 24.81 -0.44
N ILE A 132 -14.23 24.60 0.01
CA ILE A 132 -13.63 23.25 0.19
C ILE A 132 -14.51 22.34 1.05
N PHE A 133 -15.15 22.87 2.11
CA PHE A 133 -16.07 22.09 2.95
C PHE A 133 -17.46 21.92 2.34
N ILE A 134 -18.01 22.97 1.70
CA ILE A 134 -19.34 22.90 1.04
C ILE A 134 -19.31 21.89 -0.12
N VAL A 135 -18.31 21.97 -1.00
CA VAL A 135 -18.15 21.04 -2.12
C VAL A 135 -17.92 19.61 -1.65
N ALA A 136 -17.16 19.40 -0.56
CA ALA A 136 -17.01 18.07 0.04
C ALA A 136 -18.35 17.47 0.47
N VAL A 137 -19.21 18.25 1.15
CA VAL A 137 -20.55 17.81 1.57
C VAL A 137 -21.45 17.53 0.36
N PHE A 138 -21.42 18.39 -0.68
CA PHE A 138 -22.19 18.16 -1.89
C PHE A 138 -21.74 16.90 -2.64
N CYS A 139 -20.43 16.64 -2.75
CA CYS A 139 -19.87 15.47 -3.41
C CYS A 139 -20.10 14.16 -2.63
N ASP A 140 -20.06 14.20 -1.29
CA ASP A 140 -20.43 13.09 -0.40
C ASP A 140 -21.90 12.69 -0.60
N VAL A 141 -22.81 13.66 -0.50
CA VAL A 141 -24.26 13.44 -0.68
C VAL A 141 -24.58 12.91 -2.08
N THR A 142 -24.11 13.57 -3.14
CA THR A 142 -24.36 13.17 -4.53
C THR A 142 -23.72 11.83 -4.89
N GLY A 143 -22.57 11.49 -4.30
CA GLY A 143 -21.97 10.16 -4.43
C GLY A 143 -22.82 9.05 -3.81
N ILE A 144 -23.50 9.33 -2.70
CA ILE A 144 -24.50 8.43 -2.09
C ILE A 144 -25.74 8.32 -2.98
N LEU A 145 -26.27 9.43 -3.51
CA LEU A 145 -27.43 9.42 -4.44
C LEU A 145 -27.14 8.58 -5.70
N LEU A 146 -25.93 8.72 -6.27
CA LEU A 146 -25.48 7.93 -7.42
C LEU A 146 -25.45 6.43 -7.10
N VAL A 147 -24.94 6.04 -5.92
CA VAL A 147 -24.92 4.63 -5.51
C VAL A 147 -26.34 4.09 -5.25
N ASP A 148 -27.27 4.90 -4.73
CA ASP A 148 -28.67 4.49 -4.58
C ASP A 148 -29.40 4.32 -5.92
N CYS A 149 -28.96 4.98 -7.00
CA CYS A 149 -29.44 4.77 -8.37
C CYS A 149 -29.03 3.41 -8.97
N LEU A 150 -27.96 2.77 -8.44
CA LEU A 150 -27.51 1.45 -8.90
C LEU A 150 -28.48 0.32 -8.53
N TYR A 151 -29.39 0.60 -7.59
CA TYR A 151 -30.30 -0.33 -6.97
C TYR A 151 -31.76 -0.01 -7.28
N GLU A 152 -32.59 -1.05 -7.36
CA GLU A 152 -34.05 -0.93 -7.45
C GLU A 152 -34.74 -1.88 -6.47
N VAL A 153 -36.02 -1.61 -6.18
CA VAL A 153 -36.86 -2.48 -5.35
C VAL A 153 -37.68 -3.38 -6.26
N SER A 154 -37.40 -4.69 -6.20
CA SER A 154 -38.14 -5.71 -6.97
C SER A 154 -39.65 -5.62 -6.72
N PRO A 155 -40.50 -5.42 -7.74
CA PRO A 155 -41.96 -5.34 -7.55
C PRO A 155 -42.55 -6.60 -6.90
N ARG A 156 -42.00 -7.78 -7.24
CA ARG A 156 -42.44 -9.09 -6.74
C ARG A 156 -41.92 -9.43 -5.35
N SER A 157 -40.64 -9.21 -5.07
CA SER A 157 -40.01 -9.66 -3.82
C SER A 157 -39.77 -8.56 -2.79
N LYS A 158 -40.03 -7.29 -3.14
CA LYS A 158 -39.80 -6.09 -2.30
C LYS A 158 -38.35 -5.90 -1.80
N LEU A 159 -37.41 -6.73 -2.25
CA LEU A 159 -35.99 -6.63 -1.93
C LEU A 159 -35.30 -5.59 -2.83
N ARG A 160 -34.37 -4.83 -2.22
CA ARG A 160 -33.43 -3.94 -2.91
C ARG A 160 -32.33 -4.79 -3.59
N LYS A 161 -32.28 -4.80 -4.92
CA LYS A 161 -31.30 -5.56 -5.74
C LYS A 161 -30.42 -4.61 -6.56
N ARG A 162 -29.14 -4.96 -6.79
CA ARG A 162 -28.25 -4.19 -7.69
C ARG A 162 -28.47 -4.64 -9.13
N ILE A 163 -28.75 -3.67 -10.01
CA ILE A 163 -29.05 -3.92 -11.43
C ILE A 163 -28.00 -3.27 -12.33
N ARG A 164 -27.50 -2.08 -11.92
CA ARG A 164 -26.51 -1.30 -12.67
C ARG A 164 -25.11 -1.51 -12.10
N SER A 165 -24.12 -1.55 -12.98
CA SER A 165 -22.70 -1.74 -12.66
C SER A 165 -21.91 -0.43 -12.76
N SER A 166 -22.06 0.31 -13.85
CA SER A 166 -21.28 1.51 -14.17
C SER A 166 -22.07 2.81 -13.94
N TYR A 167 -21.43 3.97 -14.11
CA TYR A 167 -22.12 5.26 -14.15
C TYR A 167 -22.88 5.47 -15.49
N PRO A 168 -22.32 5.14 -16.68
CA PRO A 168 -23.10 5.05 -17.92
C PRO A 168 -24.38 4.19 -17.82
N ASP A 169 -24.37 3.07 -17.07
CA ASP A 169 -25.57 2.24 -16.85
C ASP A 169 -26.71 2.99 -16.13
N VAL A 170 -26.38 4.02 -15.35
CA VAL A 170 -27.35 4.93 -14.71
C VAL A 170 -27.86 5.93 -15.74
N GLY A 171 -26.98 6.58 -16.50
CA GLY A 171 -27.37 7.51 -17.57
C GLY A 171 -28.31 6.87 -18.60
N GLU A 172 -28.02 5.63 -19.00
CA GLU A 172 -28.82 4.87 -19.97
C GLU A 172 -30.23 4.53 -19.47
N ALA A 173 -30.40 4.31 -18.16
CA ALA A 173 -31.72 4.12 -17.57
C ALA A 173 -32.52 5.42 -17.42
N VAL A 174 -31.84 6.57 -17.38
CA VAL A 174 -32.45 7.90 -17.27
C VAL A 174 -32.88 8.39 -18.67
N TRP A 175 -32.07 8.18 -19.69
CA TRP A 175 -32.39 8.49 -21.09
C TRP A 175 -32.00 7.32 -22.03
N PRO A 176 -32.89 6.34 -22.26
CA PRO A 176 -32.61 5.20 -23.12
C PRO A 176 -32.15 5.60 -24.54
N GLY A 177 -31.09 4.95 -25.02
CA GLY A 177 -30.46 5.16 -26.33
C GLY A 177 -29.44 6.30 -26.40
N VAL A 178 -29.36 7.17 -25.39
CA VAL A 178 -28.57 8.41 -25.44
C VAL A 178 -27.79 8.69 -24.15
N GLY A 179 -28.41 8.49 -22.99
CA GLY A 179 -27.88 8.89 -21.69
C GLY A 179 -26.61 8.14 -21.28
N GLY A 180 -26.48 6.86 -21.64
CA GLY A 180 -25.24 6.12 -21.42
C GLY A 180 -24.07 6.72 -22.21
N ARG A 181 -24.33 7.15 -23.45
CA ARG A 181 -23.33 7.83 -24.30
C ARG A 181 -22.93 9.19 -23.74
N VAL A 182 -23.90 10.01 -23.31
CA VAL A 182 -23.63 11.34 -22.74
C VAL A 182 -22.76 11.23 -21.49
N VAL A 183 -23.13 10.38 -20.52
CA VAL A 183 -22.31 10.15 -19.31
C VAL A 183 -20.93 9.61 -19.67
N SER A 184 -20.84 8.67 -20.62
CA SER A 184 -19.55 8.10 -21.04
C SER A 184 -18.64 9.12 -21.72
N VAL A 185 -19.18 10.05 -22.53
CA VAL A 185 -18.38 11.10 -23.19
C VAL A 185 -17.84 12.09 -22.16
N VAL A 186 -18.70 12.62 -21.28
CA VAL A 186 -18.28 13.56 -20.22
C VAL A 186 -17.26 12.92 -19.27
N GLN A 187 -17.47 11.66 -18.88
CA GLN A 187 -16.50 10.89 -18.08
C GLN A 187 -15.17 10.66 -18.82
N THR A 188 -15.18 10.50 -20.15
CA THR A 188 -13.96 10.33 -20.95
C THR A 188 -13.17 11.63 -21.03
N ILE A 189 -13.85 12.77 -21.21
CA ILE A 189 -13.22 14.10 -21.23
C ILE A 189 -12.55 14.40 -19.88
N GLU A 190 -13.25 14.16 -18.76
CA GLU A 190 -12.72 14.32 -17.40
C GLU A 190 -11.41 13.52 -17.18
N LEU A 191 -11.44 12.22 -17.51
CA LEU A 191 -10.29 11.33 -17.31
C LEU A 191 -9.14 11.62 -18.29
N TYR A 192 -9.44 12.10 -19.49
CA TYR A 192 -8.42 12.50 -20.45
C TYR A 192 -7.78 13.84 -20.07
N ALA A 193 -8.55 14.80 -19.57
CA ALA A 193 -8.02 16.06 -19.07
C ALA A 193 -7.13 15.86 -17.84
N ALA A 194 -7.45 14.92 -16.95
CA ALA A 194 -6.55 14.51 -15.88
C ALA A 194 -5.21 13.96 -16.41
N ALA A 195 -5.20 13.22 -17.53
CA ALA A 195 -3.97 12.76 -18.18
C ALA A 195 -3.15 13.91 -18.80
N ILE A 196 -3.80 14.93 -19.38
CA ILE A 196 -3.13 16.13 -19.89
C ILE A 196 -2.53 16.94 -18.75
N LEU A 197 -3.28 17.18 -17.67
CA LEU A 197 -2.77 17.83 -16.45
C LEU A 197 -1.58 17.08 -15.83
N TYR A 198 -1.54 15.74 -15.94
CA TYR A 198 -0.39 14.94 -15.51
C TYR A 198 0.81 15.22 -16.44
N LEU A 199 0.64 15.27 -17.76
CA LEU A 199 1.73 15.55 -18.69
C LEU A 199 2.30 16.97 -18.52
N VAL A 200 1.44 17.99 -18.39
CA VAL A 200 1.85 19.38 -18.08
C VAL A 200 2.65 19.43 -16.78
N LEU A 201 2.12 18.84 -15.70
CA LEU A 201 2.80 18.87 -14.40
C LEU A 201 4.13 18.11 -14.43
N LEU A 202 4.23 16.97 -15.11
CA LEU A 202 5.47 16.22 -15.27
C LEU A 202 6.56 17.07 -15.94
N THR A 203 6.17 17.75 -17.02
CA THR A 203 7.02 18.66 -17.80
C THR A 203 7.59 19.76 -16.92
N THR A 204 6.74 20.46 -16.16
CA THR A 204 7.17 21.52 -15.24
C THR A 204 8.13 21.00 -14.17
N MET A 205 7.87 19.82 -13.58
CA MET A 205 8.77 19.28 -12.54
C MET A 205 10.15 18.89 -13.12
N PHE A 206 10.21 18.30 -14.32
CA PHE A 206 11.49 17.97 -14.95
C PHE A 206 12.27 19.22 -15.36
N TYR A 207 11.63 20.21 -15.98
CA TYR A 207 12.24 21.50 -16.28
C TYR A 207 12.83 22.16 -15.03
N GLN A 208 12.08 22.23 -13.92
CA GLN A 208 12.56 22.83 -12.67
C GLN A 208 13.78 22.14 -12.05
N ILE A 209 13.91 20.81 -12.18
CA ILE A 209 15.08 20.06 -11.70
C ILE A 209 16.28 20.26 -12.63
N THR A 210 16.06 20.31 -13.95
CA THR A 210 17.10 20.15 -14.96
C THR A 210 17.61 21.44 -15.59
N ASN A 211 16.87 22.55 -15.56
CA ASN A 211 17.24 23.83 -16.20
C ASN A 211 18.57 24.43 -15.69
N LYS A 212 19.10 23.96 -14.54
CA LYS A 212 20.44 24.31 -14.05
C LYS A 212 21.59 23.53 -14.69
N PHE A 213 21.28 22.48 -15.45
CA PHE A 213 22.23 21.52 -16.01
C PHE A 213 22.03 21.29 -17.52
N LEU A 214 20.80 21.47 -18.01
CA LEU A 214 20.40 21.30 -19.41
C LEU A 214 19.52 22.50 -19.81
N PRO A 215 19.98 23.38 -20.72
CA PRO A 215 19.23 24.56 -21.16
C PRO A 215 18.16 24.18 -22.21
N LEU A 216 17.24 23.30 -21.83
CA LEU A 216 16.12 22.85 -22.65
C LEU A 216 14.84 23.61 -22.28
N THR A 217 14.08 24.02 -23.30
CA THR A 217 12.82 24.73 -23.15
C THR A 217 11.72 23.83 -22.54
N LEU A 218 10.66 24.46 -22.01
CA LEU A 218 9.49 23.75 -21.50
C LEU A 218 8.83 22.86 -22.59
N ASN A 219 8.84 23.32 -23.85
CA ASN A 219 8.25 22.61 -24.97
C ASN A 219 9.05 21.36 -25.36
N GLU A 220 10.39 21.42 -25.34
CA GLU A 220 11.25 20.26 -25.53
C GLU A 220 11.07 19.24 -24.41
N TRP A 221 10.98 19.71 -23.15
CA TRP A 221 10.62 18.85 -22.03
C TRP A 221 9.24 18.20 -22.17
N ALA A 222 8.25 18.87 -22.75
CA ALA A 222 6.93 18.29 -22.99
C ALA A 222 7.01 17.09 -23.97
N VAL A 223 7.81 17.21 -25.02
CA VAL A 223 8.08 16.12 -25.97
C VAL A 223 8.82 14.97 -25.28
N LEU A 224 9.89 15.25 -24.53
CA LEU A 224 10.66 14.24 -23.81
C LEU A 224 9.81 13.51 -22.75
N CYS A 225 9.01 14.23 -21.96
CA CYS A 225 8.09 13.65 -21.01
C CYS A 225 7.01 12.80 -21.68
N SER A 226 6.50 13.21 -22.85
CA SER A 226 5.55 12.43 -23.65
C SER A 226 6.13 11.10 -24.12
N ILE A 227 7.38 11.10 -24.60
CA ILE A 227 8.11 9.90 -24.98
C ILE A 227 8.33 9.00 -23.76
N ALA A 228 8.70 9.57 -22.60
CA ALA A 228 8.92 8.81 -21.37
C ALA A 228 7.65 8.13 -20.83
N VAL A 229 6.46 8.76 -20.95
CA VAL A 229 5.20 8.17 -20.50
C VAL A 229 4.54 7.25 -21.54
N LEU A 230 4.86 7.37 -22.82
CA LEU A 230 4.26 6.57 -23.90
C LEU A 230 4.31 5.04 -23.65
N PRO A 231 5.44 4.42 -23.23
CA PRO A 231 5.50 3.00 -22.89
C PRO A 231 4.49 2.56 -21.82
N SER A 232 4.12 3.45 -20.90
CA SER A 232 3.22 3.12 -19.79
C SER A 232 1.77 2.86 -20.26
N VAL A 233 1.35 3.48 -21.38
CA VAL A 233 0.00 3.33 -21.96
C VAL A 233 -0.18 1.96 -22.63
N PHE A 234 0.91 1.28 -22.97
CA PHE A 234 0.89 -0.10 -23.48
C PHE A 234 0.64 -1.16 -22.38
N ILE A 235 0.65 -0.76 -21.10
CA ILE A 235 0.41 -1.65 -19.96
C ILE A 235 -1.08 -1.99 -19.86
N THR A 236 -1.47 -3.14 -20.43
CA THR A 236 -2.85 -3.67 -20.40
C THR A 236 -3.20 -4.47 -19.16
N ARG A 237 -2.20 -4.85 -18.34
CA ARG A 237 -2.42 -5.66 -17.15
C ARG A 237 -2.88 -4.76 -15.99
N LEU A 238 -4.17 -4.78 -15.66
CA LEU A 238 -4.76 -4.01 -14.55
C LEU A 238 -3.97 -4.17 -13.23
N SER A 239 -3.39 -5.35 -12.99
CA SER A 239 -2.52 -5.58 -11.83
C SER A 239 -1.28 -4.70 -11.80
N LEU A 240 -0.65 -4.41 -12.95
CA LEU A 240 0.52 -3.51 -13.04
C LEU A 240 0.09 -2.04 -12.90
N ILE A 241 -1.06 -1.66 -13.47
CA ILE A 241 -1.64 -0.32 -13.29
C ILE A 241 -1.92 -0.04 -11.80
N ALA A 242 -2.47 -1.03 -11.08
CA ALA A 242 -2.66 -0.94 -9.63
C ALA A 242 -1.34 -0.83 -8.84
N TRP A 243 -0.23 -1.38 -9.34
CA TRP A 243 1.09 -1.22 -8.73
C TRP A 243 1.68 0.17 -8.94
N MET A 244 1.54 0.74 -10.13
CA MET A 244 1.94 2.14 -10.39
C MET A 244 1.08 3.10 -9.57
N SER A 245 -0.24 2.95 -9.58
CA SER A 245 -1.16 3.75 -8.75
C SER A 245 -0.82 3.69 -7.26
N MET A 246 -0.41 2.53 -6.73
CA MET A 246 0.04 2.43 -5.33
C MET A 246 1.32 3.24 -5.06
N LEU A 247 2.32 3.16 -5.94
CA LEU A 247 3.55 3.97 -5.82
C LEU A 247 3.24 5.47 -5.90
N ALA A 248 2.33 5.85 -6.80
CA ALA A 248 1.92 7.23 -6.99
C ALA A 248 1.32 7.83 -5.71
N VAL A 249 0.36 7.13 -5.08
CA VAL A 249 -0.28 7.54 -3.82
C VAL A 249 0.75 7.75 -2.70
N PHE A 250 1.74 6.86 -2.55
CA PHE A 250 2.81 7.06 -1.55
C PHE A 250 3.69 8.27 -1.85
N SER A 251 3.98 8.53 -3.13
CA SER A 251 4.71 9.74 -3.55
C SER A 251 3.91 11.01 -3.30
N LEU A 252 2.60 11.04 -3.60
CA LEU A 252 1.71 12.16 -3.30
C LEU A 252 1.66 12.46 -1.80
N MET A 253 1.50 11.43 -0.95
CA MET A 253 1.53 11.59 0.51
C MET A 253 2.86 12.16 1.00
N SER A 254 3.98 11.73 0.41
CA SER A 254 5.33 12.21 0.74
C SER A 254 5.52 13.66 0.29
N ALA A 255 5.08 14.02 -0.92
CA ALA A 255 5.10 15.39 -1.43
C ALA A 255 4.29 16.34 -0.52
N LEU A 256 3.06 15.95 -0.15
CA LEU A 256 2.21 16.73 0.75
C LEU A 256 2.83 16.88 2.14
N ALA A 257 3.46 15.84 2.68
CA ALA A 257 4.17 15.93 3.95
C ALA A 257 5.33 16.94 3.87
N VAL A 258 6.12 16.94 2.79
CA VAL A 258 7.22 17.90 2.56
C VAL A 258 6.71 19.33 2.35
N MET A 259 5.61 19.52 1.60
CA MET A 259 5.05 20.85 1.33
C MET A 259 4.35 21.45 2.56
N VAL A 260 3.54 20.67 3.30
CA VAL A 260 2.96 21.11 4.59
C VAL A 260 4.06 21.38 5.62
N ALA A 261 5.09 20.55 5.67
CA ALA A 261 6.26 20.80 6.49
C ALA A 261 6.94 22.13 6.13
N TYR A 262 7.08 22.46 4.84
CA TYR A 262 7.68 23.73 4.43
C TYR A 262 6.89 24.96 4.93
N CYS A 263 5.56 24.93 4.87
CA CYS A 263 4.74 26.01 5.43
C CYS A 263 4.94 26.13 6.95
N VAL A 264 5.00 24.99 7.67
CA VAL A 264 5.21 24.96 9.13
C VAL A 264 6.66 25.31 9.53
N VAL A 265 7.65 25.11 8.65
CA VAL A 265 9.03 25.62 8.83
C VAL A 265 9.03 27.15 8.91
N ARG A 266 8.14 27.82 8.16
CA ARG A 266 8.02 29.28 8.04
C ARG A 266 6.82 29.86 8.82
N TYR A 267 6.45 29.27 9.96
CA TYR A 267 5.33 29.76 10.77
C TYR A 267 5.54 31.18 11.31
N ASP A 268 6.79 31.65 11.37
CA ASP A 268 7.19 33.03 11.67
C ASP A 268 6.70 34.04 10.63
N GLN A 269 6.40 33.58 9.41
CA GLN A 269 5.97 34.39 8.27
C GLN A 269 4.44 34.38 8.10
N TRP A 270 3.71 33.67 8.97
CA TRP A 270 2.25 33.56 8.91
C TRP A 270 1.56 34.81 9.43
N THR A 271 1.11 35.66 8.52
CA THR A 271 0.19 36.77 8.82
C THR A 271 -1.21 36.46 8.28
N VAL A 272 -2.25 36.92 8.97
CA VAL A 272 -3.64 36.79 8.47
C VAL A 272 -3.85 37.70 7.25
N ASP A 273 -3.10 38.80 7.17
CA ASP A 273 -3.13 39.77 6.07
C ASP A 273 -2.60 39.19 4.74
N ASN A 274 -1.86 38.07 4.77
CA ASN A 274 -1.49 37.31 3.57
C ASN A 274 -2.70 36.62 2.92
N ILE A 275 -3.83 36.45 3.62
CA ILE A 275 -5.06 35.88 3.03
C ILE A 275 -5.78 36.98 2.26
N PRO A 276 -5.88 36.88 0.92
CA PRO A 276 -6.49 37.93 0.12
C PRO A 276 -8.00 38.05 0.37
N SER A 277 -8.50 39.28 0.19
CA SER A 277 -9.93 39.57 0.16
C SER A 277 -10.64 38.83 -0.97
N PHE A 278 -11.93 38.52 -0.77
CA PHE A 278 -12.76 37.91 -1.80
C PHE A 278 -12.93 38.81 -3.02
N ASP A 279 -12.52 38.33 -4.19
CA ASP A 279 -12.85 38.88 -5.51
C ASP A 279 -13.80 37.91 -6.24
N ILE A 280 -14.83 38.47 -6.89
CA ILE A 280 -15.86 37.73 -7.62
C ILE A 280 -15.40 37.25 -8.99
N ASN A 281 -14.34 37.83 -9.55
CA ASN A 281 -13.83 37.51 -10.89
C ASN A 281 -12.90 36.29 -10.88
N THR A 282 -12.07 36.15 -9.84
CA THR A 282 -11.09 35.06 -9.67
C THR A 282 -11.66 33.85 -8.94
N PHE A 283 -12.62 34.04 -8.03
CA PHE A 283 -13.27 32.97 -7.28
C PHE A 283 -13.88 31.84 -8.15
N PRO A 284 -14.49 32.08 -9.33
CA PRO A 284 -15.00 31.02 -10.20
C PRO A 284 -13.93 30.01 -10.68
N VAL A 285 -12.69 30.47 -10.91
CA VAL A 285 -11.56 29.59 -11.25
C VAL A 285 -11.15 28.76 -10.03
N GLY A 286 -11.08 29.39 -8.85
CA GLY A 286 -10.87 28.69 -7.58
C GLY A 286 -11.95 27.64 -7.26
N PHE A 287 -13.22 27.95 -7.53
CA PHE A 287 -14.34 27.01 -7.42
C PHE A 287 -14.19 25.81 -8.37
N GLY A 288 -13.79 26.05 -9.62
CA GLY A 288 -13.49 25.00 -10.59
C GLY A 288 -12.40 24.06 -10.09
N ILE A 289 -11.27 24.62 -9.61
CA ILE A 289 -10.15 23.86 -9.03
C ILE A 289 -10.61 23.01 -7.83
N VAL A 290 -11.38 23.60 -6.89
CA VAL A 290 -11.93 22.86 -5.75
C VAL A 290 -12.83 21.72 -6.22
N THR A 291 -13.73 21.97 -7.18
CA THR A 291 -14.67 20.99 -7.75
C THR A 291 -13.94 19.83 -8.43
N PHE A 292 -12.96 20.12 -9.29
CA PHE A 292 -12.09 19.08 -9.89
C PHE A 292 -11.41 18.25 -8.80
N SER A 293 -10.92 18.90 -7.74
CA SER A 293 -10.24 18.23 -6.63
C SER A 293 -11.15 17.30 -5.79
N TYR A 294 -12.46 17.24 -6.06
CA TYR A 294 -13.42 16.31 -5.46
C TYR A 294 -14.11 15.38 -6.47
N CYS A 295 -13.77 15.46 -7.76
CA CYS A 295 -14.41 14.67 -8.80
C CYS A 295 -14.01 13.19 -8.72
N ALA A 296 -14.90 12.37 -8.16
CA ALA A 296 -14.66 10.93 -7.95
C ALA A 296 -15.86 10.03 -8.35
N HIS A 297 -16.97 10.64 -8.79
CA HIS A 297 -18.27 9.99 -9.01
C HIS A 297 -18.24 8.85 -10.03
N ALA A 298 -17.39 8.96 -11.06
CA ALA A 298 -17.15 7.90 -12.04
C ALA A 298 -16.68 6.57 -11.42
N VAL A 299 -16.02 6.61 -10.26
CA VAL A 299 -15.37 5.45 -9.63
C VAL A 299 -16.22 4.83 -8.50
N PHE A 300 -17.13 5.60 -7.88
CA PHE A 300 -17.97 5.12 -6.76
C PHE A 300 -18.78 3.82 -7.06
N PRO A 301 -19.37 3.62 -8.26
CA PRO A 301 -20.06 2.35 -8.57
C PRO A 301 -19.15 1.12 -8.53
N GLY A 302 -17.87 1.28 -8.90
CA GLY A 302 -16.84 0.24 -8.81
C GLY A 302 -16.41 -0.01 -7.37
N ILE A 303 -16.19 1.06 -6.59
CA ILE A 303 -15.80 0.99 -5.18
C ILE A 303 -16.87 0.27 -4.36
N GLU A 304 -18.15 0.64 -4.49
CA GLU A 304 -19.26 -0.07 -3.82
C GLU A 304 -19.35 -1.54 -4.27
N GLY A 305 -19.07 -1.80 -5.55
CA GLY A 305 -19.02 -3.15 -6.11
C GLY A 305 -17.99 -4.03 -5.43
N SER A 306 -16.81 -3.47 -5.13
CA SER A 306 -15.74 -4.19 -4.43
C SER A 306 -16.00 -4.46 -2.93
N MET A 307 -16.93 -3.74 -2.30
CA MET A 307 -17.12 -3.79 -0.84
C MET A 307 -17.81 -5.09 -0.38
N ARG A 308 -17.18 -5.78 0.58
CA ARG A 308 -17.73 -6.96 1.28
C ARG A 308 -19.04 -6.65 2.01
N GLU A 309 -19.17 -5.42 2.53
CA GLU A 309 -20.36 -4.94 3.24
C GLU A 309 -20.82 -3.59 2.67
N PRO A 310 -21.55 -3.56 1.54
CA PRO A 310 -21.93 -2.31 0.89
C PRO A 310 -22.85 -1.41 1.74
N LYS A 311 -23.57 -1.98 2.72
CA LYS A 311 -24.33 -1.24 3.74
C LYS A 311 -23.48 -0.27 4.57
N LYS A 312 -22.14 -0.36 4.51
CA LYS A 312 -21.21 0.57 5.18
C LYS A 312 -20.73 1.71 4.26
N PHE A 313 -21.15 1.77 3.00
CA PHE A 313 -20.71 2.75 2.01
C PHE A 313 -20.88 4.20 2.49
N ASN A 314 -22.08 4.60 2.92
CA ASN A 314 -22.34 5.98 3.38
C ASN A 314 -21.41 6.38 4.55
N LYS A 315 -21.23 5.50 5.55
CA LYS A 315 -20.33 5.76 6.68
C LYS A 315 -18.85 5.85 6.27
N MET A 316 -18.47 5.17 5.20
CA MET A 316 -17.14 5.27 4.61
C MET A 316 -16.97 6.60 3.86
N MET A 317 -17.97 7.01 3.08
CA MET A 317 -17.98 8.26 2.32
C MET A 317 -17.87 9.49 3.23
N HIS A 318 -18.75 9.63 4.23
CA HIS A 318 -18.73 10.75 5.17
C HIS A 318 -17.36 10.96 5.83
N VAL A 319 -16.69 9.86 6.23
CA VAL A 319 -15.36 9.91 6.87
C VAL A 319 -14.27 10.26 5.85
N SER A 320 -14.33 9.70 4.64
CA SER A 320 -13.32 9.93 3.60
C SER A 320 -13.37 11.37 3.07
N PHE A 321 -14.57 11.92 2.84
CA PHE A 321 -14.76 13.31 2.46
C PHE A 321 -14.38 14.29 3.57
N PHE A 322 -14.75 14.03 4.83
CA PHE A 322 -14.36 14.88 5.96
C PHE A 322 -12.83 14.96 6.13
N ILE A 323 -12.14 13.81 6.07
CA ILE A 323 -10.66 13.76 6.14
C ILE A 323 -10.05 14.52 4.95
N SER A 324 -10.57 14.31 3.74
CA SER A 324 -10.07 15.00 2.54
C SER A 324 -10.24 16.52 2.63
N ALA A 325 -11.38 16.99 3.14
CA ALA A 325 -11.65 18.41 3.35
C ALA A 325 -10.74 19.03 4.40
N ALA A 326 -10.53 18.34 5.53
CA ALA A 326 -9.60 18.80 6.56
C ALA A 326 -8.17 18.95 6.01
N VAL A 327 -7.67 17.98 5.24
CA VAL A 327 -6.31 18.05 4.68
C VAL A 327 -6.18 19.10 3.58
N LYS A 328 -7.15 19.22 2.66
CA LYS A 328 -7.16 20.27 1.62
C LYS A 328 -7.23 21.67 2.24
N ALA A 329 -8.11 21.90 3.22
CA ALA A 329 -8.24 23.18 3.89
C ALA A 329 -6.98 23.56 4.67
N LEU A 330 -6.40 22.64 5.45
CA LEU A 330 -5.13 22.89 6.16
C LEU A 330 -3.99 23.22 5.19
N PHE A 331 -3.85 22.47 4.10
CA PHE A 331 -2.80 22.72 3.11
C PHE A 331 -2.95 24.08 2.42
N GLY A 332 -4.16 24.41 1.95
CA GLY A 332 -4.44 25.68 1.29
C GLY A 332 -4.24 26.88 2.23
N VAL A 333 -4.73 26.81 3.47
CA VAL A 333 -4.55 27.87 4.47
C VAL A 333 -3.08 28.04 4.84
N PHE A 334 -2.34 26.96 5.13
CA PHE A 334 -0.92 27.07 5.50
C PHE A 334 -0.06 27.60 4.35
N ALA A 335 -0.37 27.24 3.10
CA ALA A 335 0.29 27.78 1.93
C ALA A 335 0.07 29.29 1.79
N VAL A 336 -1.19 29.75 1.82
CA VAL A 336 -1.52 31.18 1.67
C VAL A 336 -1.06 32.01 2.86
N LEU A 337 -1.09 31.49 4.10
CA LEU A 337 -0.45 32.16 5.24
C LEU A 337 1.06 32.37 5.04
N THR A 338 1.75 31.44 4.36
CA THR A 338 3.21 31.51 4.12
C THR A 338 3.59 32.39 2.93
N PHE A 339 2.77 32.45 1.87
CA PHE A 339 3.14 33.05 0.58
C PHE A 339 2.18 34.14 0.07
N GLY A 340 0.96 34.22 0.60
CA GLY A 340 -0.08 35.15 0.17
C GLY A 340 -0.31 35.15 -1.34
N LEU A 341 -0.29 36.35 -1.94
CA LEU A 341 -0.44 36.55 -3.38
C LEU A 341 0.67 35.90 -4.24
N ALA A 342 1.84 35.58 -3.66
CA ALA A 342 2.90 34.86 -4.37
C ALA A 342 2.63 33.34 -4.49
N THR A 343 1.52 32.82 -3.97
CA THR A 343 1.14 31.39 -4.13
C THR A 343 0.94 31.06 -5.60
N GLU A 344 1.62 30.02 -6.10
CA GLU A 344 1.62 29.65 -7.52
C GLU A 344 0.56 28.61 -7.88
N GLN A 345 0.23 28.50 -9.17
CA GLN A 345 -0.71 27.47 -9.69
C GLN A 345 -0.27 26.04 -9.36
N VAL A 346 1.05 25.82 -9.23
CA VAL A 346 1.65 24.56 -8.78
C VAL A 346 2.51 24.85 -7.55
N PHE A 347 2.09 24.40 -6.37
CA PHE A 347 2.72 24.82 -5.12
C PHE A 347 4.21 24.42 -4.95
N THR A 348 4.72 23.44 -5.69
CA THR A 348 6.17 23.11 -5.65
C THR A 348 7.05 24.26 -6.12
N ILE A 349 6.54 25.14 -7.01
CA ILE A 349 7.27 26.33 -7.49
C ILE A 349 7.60 27.26 -6.31
N ASN A 350 6.68 27.41 -5.35
CA ASN A 350 6.88 28.25 -4.17
C ASN A 350 8.05 27.77 -3.27
N LEU A 351 8.39 26.48 -3.30
CA LEU A 351 9.49 25.93 -2.50
C LEU A 351 10.88 26.28 -3.07
N ALA A 352 10.98 26.91 -4.24
CA ALA A 352 12.24 27.19 -4.94
C ALA A 352 13.30 27.93 -4.10
N GLY A 353 12.88 28.73 -3.12
CA GLY A 353 13.77 29.39 -2.15
C GLY A 353 14.53 28.45 -1.19
N ASN A 354 14.30 27.13 -1.23
CA ASN A 354 15.14 26.15 -0.55
C ASN A 354 15.38 24.92 -1.44
N VAL A 355 16.65 24.67 -1.81
CA VAL A 355 17.03 23.61 -2.74
C VAL A 355 16.60 22.21 -2.27
N GLY A 356 16.74 21.91 -0.97
CA GLY A 356 16.40 20.60 -0.42
C GLY A 356 14.90 20.32 -0.44
N PHE A 357 14.09 21.27 0.05
CA PHE A 357 12.63 21.13 0.05
C PHE A 357 12.03 21.15 -1.36
N ASN A 358 12.51 22.03 -2.25
CA ASN A 358 12.10 22.03 -3.67
C ASN A 358 12.42 20.67 -4.31
N THR A 359 13.68 20.24 -4.30
CA THR A 359 14.09 18.99 -4.96
C THR A 359 13.31 17.78 -4.44
N ALA A 360 13.09 17.69 -3.13
CA ALA A 360 12.29 16.62 -2.53
C ALA A 360 10.82 16.66 -2.97
N ALA A 361 10.14 17.81 -2.86
CA ALA A 361 8.73 17.94 -3.23
C ALA A 361 8.52 17.72 -4.73
N THR A 362 9.33 18.35 -5.57
CA THR A 362 9.29 18.27 -7.04
C THR A 362 9.59 16.86 -7.54
N ALA A 363 10.55 16.14 -6.95
CA ALA A 363 10.79 14.72 -7.27
C ALA A 363 9.65 13.79 -6.85
N PHE A 364 9.04 14.00 -5.67
CA PHE A 364 7.87 13.22 -5.25
C PHE A 364 6.62 13.54 -6.09
N VAL A 365 6.42 14.79 -6.52
CA VAL A 365 5.34 15.16 -7.45
C VAL A 365 5.57 14.52 -8.83
N ALA A 366 6.76 14.63 -9.42
CA ALA A 366 7.10 13.98 -10.69
C ALA A 366 6.87 12.46 -10.64
N THR A 367 7.29 11.82 -9.54
CA THR A 367 7.11 10.37 -9.31
C THR A 367 5.63 10.00 -9.15
N ASN A 368 4.83 10.78 -8.42
CA ASN A 368 3.38 10.61 -8.33
C ASN A 368 2.72 10.67 -9.71
N VAL A 369 3.05 11.72 -10.47
CA VAL A 369 2.48 12.04 -11.78
C VAL A 369 2.79 10.93 -12.79
N PHE A 370 4.05 10.54 -12.94
CA PHE A 370 4.49 9.50 -13.86
C PHE A 370 3.79 8.16 -13.63
N PHE A 371 3.63 7.75 -12.37
CA PHE A 371 2.95 6.50 -12.03
C PHE A 371 1.42 6.60 -11.96
N SER A 372 0.84 7.81 -11.94
CA SER A 372 -0.62 8.02 -12.04
C SER A 372 -1.13 8.03 -13.48
N PHE A 373 -0.38 8.63 -14.40
CA PHE A 373 -0.71 8.81 -15.83
C PHE A 373 -1.35 7.58 -16.54
N PRO A 374 -0.95 6.31 -16.27
CA PRO A 374 -1.51 5.17 -17.00
C PRO A 374 -2.98 4.85 -16.65
N LEU A 375 -3.46 5.24 -15.46
CA LEU A 375 -4.76 4.82 -14.94
C LEU A 375 -5.93 5.54 -15.64
N PRO A 376 -5.94 6.89 -15.79
CA PRO A 376 -6.99 7.56 -16.57
C PRO A 376 -6.96 7.16 -18.05
N LEU A 377 -5.77 7.10 -18.66
CA LEU A 377 -5.63 6.72 -20.07
C LEU A 377 -6.08 5.29 -20.36
N PHE A 378 -5.91 4.33 -19.43
CA PHE A 378 -6.47 2.99 -19.61
C PHE A 378 -7.99 3.03 -19.84
N VAL A 379 -8.72 3.83 -19.06
CA VAL A 379 -10.18 3.97 -19.16
C VAL A 379 -10.57 4.72 -20.44
N VAL A 380 -9.82 5.76 -20.83
CA VAL A 380 -10.01 6.48 -22.10
C VAL A 380 -9.81 5.53 -23.29
N VAL A 381 -8.73 4.75 -23.30
CA VAL A 381 -8.44 3.76 -24.35
C VAL A 381 -9.51 2.68 -24.42
N GLU A 382 -9.99 2.13 -23.30
CA GLU A 382 -11.06 1.13 -23.30
C GLU A 382 -12.40 1.70 -23.80
N THR A 383 -12.71 2.96 -23.47
CA THR A 383 -13.90 3.66 -23.96
C THR A 383 -13.80 4.00 -25.45
N PHE A 384 -12.61 4.36 -25.93
CA PHE A 384 -12.33 4.59 -27.35
C PHE A 384 -12.41 3.29 -28.17
N ASP A 385 -11.73 2.22 -27.73
CA ASP A 385 -11.75 0.90 -28.38
C ASP A 385 -13.18 0.35 -28.49
N SER A 386 -14.00 0.50 -27.45
CA SER A 386 -15.40 0.03 -27.45
C SER A 386 -16.35 0.89 -28.28
N THR A 387 -16.09 2.20 -28.40
CA THR A 387 -16.89 3.13 -29.22
C THR A 387 -16.53 3.07 -30.71
N VAL A 388 -15.24 2.97 -31.04
CA VAL A 388 -14.72 3.08 -32.41
C VAL A 388 -14.45 1.72 -33.05
N GLY A 389 -14.09 0.70 -32.26
CA GLY A 389 -13.88 -0.67 -32.73
C GLY A 389 -15.05 -1.32 -33.50
N PRO A 390 -16.34 -0.97 -33.28
CA PRO A 390 -17.44 -1.41 -34.13
C PRO A 390 -17.30 -1.02 -35.61
N TYR A 391 -16.77 0.16 -35.92
CA TYR A 391 -16.62 0.70 -37.28
C TYR A 391 -15.48 0.06 -38.07
N PHE A 392 -14.45 -0.46 -37.38
CA PHE A 392 -13.29 -1.11 -37.99
C PHE A 392 -13.23 -2.62 -37.65
N PRO A 393 -14.15 -3.45 -38.21
CA PRO A 393 -14.25 -4.88 -37.85
C PRO A 393 -12.97 -5.67 -38.10
N HIS A 394 -12.17 -5.29 -39.10
CA HIS A 394 -10.88 -5.92 -39.43
C HIS A 394 -9.75 -5.67 -38.42
N LEU A 395 -9.96 -4.79 -37.44
CA LEU A 395 -8.96 -4.39 -36.44
C LEU A 395 -9.32 -4.83 -35.00
N LYS A 396 -10.43 -5.56 -34.83
CA LYS A 396 -10.90 -6.05 -33.53
C LYS A 396 -9.95 -7.07 -32.89
N LYS A 397 -10.00 -7.17 -31.55
CA LYS A 397 -9.27 -8.16 -30.74
C LYS A 397 -9.44 -9.57 -31.33
N GLY A 398 -8.32 -10.20 -31.70
CA GLY A 398 -8.26 -11.52 -32.36
C GLY A 398 -7.93 -11.50 -33.86
N THR A 399 -7.91 -10.34 -34.51
CA THR A 399 -7.46 -10.20 -35.92
C THR A 399 -5.93 -10.05 -36.01
N LYS A 400 -5.32 -10.47 -37.13
CA LYS A 400 -3.87 -10.33 -37.39
C LYS A 400 -3.38 -8.86 -37.29
N TYR A 401 -4.24 -7.90 -37.64
CA TYR A 401 -3.95 -6.48 -37.64
C TYR A 401 -4.30 -5.76 -36.31
N HIS A 402 -4.78 -6.49 -35.29
CA HIS A 402 -5.15 -5.86 -34.02
C HIS A 402 -3.96 -5.13 -33.35
N TRP A 403 -2.74 -5.65 -33.49
CA TRP A 403 -1.52 -4.99 -32.99
C TRP A 403 -1.31 -3.59 -33.60
N PHE A 404 -1.58 -3.41 -34.89
CA PHE A 404 -1.45 -2.10 -35.54
C PHE A 404 -2.43 -1.08 -34.96
N TRP A 405 -3.70 -1.45 -34.80
CA TRP A 405 -4.70 -0.61 -34.13
C TRP A 405 -4.32 -0.30 -32.67
N PHE A 406 -3.84 -1.31 -31.96
CA PHE A 406 -3.42 -1.23 -30.56
C PHE A 406 -2.23 -0.28 -30.33
N VAL A 407 -1.34 -0.14 -31.32
CA VAL A 407 -0.27 0.87 -31.33
C VAL A 407 -0.83 2.23 -31.74
N LEU A 408 -1.55 2.29 -32.87
CA LEU A 408 -2.06 3.54 -33.46
C LEU A 408 -2.91 4.35 -32.46
N THR A 409 -3.86 3.73 -31.77
CA THR A 409 -4.74 4.46 -30.84
C THR A 409 -4.00 5.02 -29.63
N ARG A 410 -2.99 4.29 -29.12
CA ARG A 410 -2.20 4.74 -27.96
C ARG A 410 -1.30 5.91 -28.32
N THR A 411 -0.55 5.80 -29.41
CA THR A 411 0.32 6.88 -29.86
C THR A 411 -0.49 8.12 -30.24
N LEU A 412 -1.63 7.95 -30.90
CA LEU A 412 -2.55 9.06 -31.23
C LEU A 412 -3.09 9.77 -29.98
N LEU A 413 -3.53 9.01 -28.96
CA LEU A 413 -4.02 9.60 -27.71
C LEU A 413 -2.92 10.27 -26.87
N VAL A 414 -1.67 9.80 -26.93
CA VAL A 414 -0.55 10.51 -26.26
C VAL A 414 -0.12 11.75 -27.03
N THR A 415 -0.05 11.70 -28.37
CA THR A 415 0.31 12.86 -29.20
C THR A 415 -0.77 13.95 -29.17
N PHE A 416 -2.05 13.61 -29.08
CA PHE A 416 -3.10 14.60 -28.86
C PHE A 416 -3.04 15.20 -27.44
N ALA A 417 -2.61 14.44 -26.42
CA ALA A 417 -2.41 14.99 -25.07
C ALA A 417 -1.23 15.98 -25.03
N LEU A 418 -0.13 15.66 -25.72
CA LEU A 418 1.00 16.57 -25.95
C LEU A 418 0.57 17.84 -26.68
N PHE A 419 -0.25 17.73 -27.74
CA PHE A 419 -0.77 18.89 -28.45
C PHE A 419 -1.52 19.86 -27.53
N ILE A 420 -2.44 19.35 -26.68
CA ILE A 420 -3.15 20.22 -25.72
C ILE A 420 -2.20 20.78 -24.65
N ALA A 421 -1.23 19.99 -24.16
CA ALA A 421 -0.24 20.44 -23.18
C ALA A 421 0.69 21.55 -23.70
N LEU A 422 0.96 21.58 -25.01
CA LEU A 422 1.71 22.66 -25.68
C LEU A 422 0.85 23.91 -25.96
N VAL A 423 -0.47 23.74 -26.15
CA VAL A 423 -1.40 24.86 -26.43
C VAL A 423 -1.88 25.55 -25.14
N VAL A 424 -1.96 24.82 -24.01
CA VAL A 424 -2.37 25.37 -22.69
C VAL A 424 -1.47 24.80 -21.58
N PRO A 425 -0.29 25.41 -21.32
CA PRO A 425 0.63 24.96 -20.28
C PRO A 425 0.20 25.36 -18.84
N HIS A 426 -0.89 26.12 -18.67
CA HIS A 426 -1.36 26.63 -17.38
C HIS A 426 -2.17 25.59 -16.59
N PHE A 427 -1.51 24.91 -15.65
CA PHE A 427 -2.09 23.86 -14.80
C PHE A 427 -3.36 24.30 -14.03
N GLY A 428 -3.36 25.52 -13.46
CA GLY A 428 -4.47 26.03 -12.65
C GLY A 428 -5.71 26.34 -13.49
N LEU A 429 -5.54 27.00 -14.64
CA LEU A 429 -6.64 27.32 -15.56
C LEU A 429 -7.25 26.05 -16.17
N LEU A 430 -6.43 25.12 -16.65
CA LEU A 430 -6.92 23.85 -17.20
C LEU A 430 -7.68 23.04 -16.14
N MET A 431 -7.24 23.06 -14.88
CA MET A 431 -7.96 22.43 -13.77
C MET A 431 -9.28 23.14 -13.45
N GLY A 432 -9.30 24.47 -13.44
CA GLY A 432 -10.50 25.28 -13.24
C GLY A 432 -11.58 25.05 -14.30
N PHE A 433 -11.18 25.05 -15.58
CA PHE A 433 -12.04 24.77 -16.73
C PHE A 433 -12.69 23.38 -16.64
N VAL A 434 -11.90 22.33 -16.41
CA VAL A 434 -12.38 20.93 -16.35
C VAL A 434 -13.32 20.74 -15.17
N GLY A 435 -12.96 21.25 -13.98
CA GLY A 435 -13.81 21.18 -12.79
C GLY A 435 -15.15 21.91 -12.96
N SER A 436 -15.14 23.09 -13.58
CA SER A 436 -16.35 23.88 -13.85
C SER A 436 -17.23 23.24 -14.92
N PHE A 437 -16.67 22.64 -15.97
CA PHE A 437 -17.44 22.02 -17.05
C PHE A 437 -17.82 20.56 -16.78
N THR A 438 -16.87 19.62 -16.84
CA THR A 438 -17.15 18.19 -16.71
C THR A 438 -17.33 17.77 -15.25
N GLY A 439 -16.59 18.39 -14.32
CA GLY A 439 -16.72 18.15 -12.88
C GLY A 439 -18.12 18.47 -12.35
N THR A 440 -18.69 19.65 -12.65
CA THR A 440 -20.06 20.00 -12.21
C THR A 440 -21.13 19.06 -12.80
N CYS A 441 -20.98 18.64 -14.06
CA CYS A 441 -21.89 17.67 -14.68
C CYS A 441 -21.85 16.29 -14.00
N LEU A 442 -20.65 15.76 -13.71
CA LEU A 442 -20.45 14.44 -13.11
C LEU A 442 -20.71 14.41 -11.60
N SER A 443 -20.43 15.50 -10.89
CA SER A 443 -20.57 15.58 -9.43
C SER A 443 -21.92 16.13 -8.96
N PHE A 444 -22.54 17.07 -9.69
CA PHE A 444 -23.76 17.75 -9.24
C PHE A 444 -24.97 17.45 -10.14
N GLY A 445 -24.84 17.68 -11.45
CA GLY A 445 -25.97 17.59 -12.39
C GLY A 445 -26.50 16.17 -12.59
N PHE A 446 -25.70 15.28 -13.16
CA PHE A 446 -26.13 13.94 -13.53
C PHE A 446 -26.55 13.05 -12.34
N PRO A 447 -25.91 13.07 -11.15
CA PRO A 447 -26.36 12.28 -10.00
C PRO A 447 -27.78 12.65 -9.53
N CYS A 448 -28.06 13.94 -9.39
CA CYS A 448 -29.37 14.43 -8.95
C CYS A 448 -30.45 14.24 -10.02
N ILE A 449 -30.17 14.51 -11.31
CA ILE A 449 -31.14 14.24 -12.38
C ILE A 449 -31.48 12.75 -12.44
N ALA A 450 -30.49 11.87 -12.27
CA ALA A 450 -30.70 10.43 -12.26
C ALA A 450 -31.54 9.97 -11.06
N HIS A 451 -31.18 10.42 -9.85
CA HIS A 451 -31.89 10.05 -8.63
C HIS A 451 -33.33 10.56 -8.65
N LEU A 452 -33.52 11.84 -8.96
CA LEU A 452 -34.84 12.48 -9.06
C LEU A 452 -35.75 11.76 -10.07
N LYS A 453 -35.23 11.36 -11.25
CA LYS A 453 -36.02 10.64 -12.27
C LYS A 453 -36.30 9.18 -11.90
N LEU A 454 -35.32 8.45 -11.36
CA LEU A 454 -35.46 7.03 -11.01
C LEU A 454 -36.24 6.82 -9.70
N ARG A 455 -36.29 7.82 -8.81
CA ARG A 455 -36.91 7.72 -7.47
C ARG A 455 -38.08 8.65 -7.21
N TRP A 456 -38.48 9.52 -8.14
CA TRP A 456 -39.58 10.51 -8.01
C TRP A 456 -40.72 10.11 -7.06
N ASN A 457 -41.42 9.00 -7.34
CA ASN A 457 -42.57 8.50 -6.58
C ASN A 457 -42.27 8.02 -5.14
N SER A 458 -41.01 8.05 -4.72
CA SER A 458 -40.52 7.62 -3.40
C SER A 458 -39.84 8.75 -2.62
N LEU A 459 -39.72 9.96 -3.18
CA LEU A 459 -39.03 11.09 -2.56
C LEU A 459 -40.00 12.01 -1.82
N ARG A 460 -39.51 12.65 -0.75
CA ARG A 460 -40.22 13.72 -0.06
C ARG A 460 -39.90 15.06 -0.73
N TRP A 461 -40.85 16.00 -0.68
CA TRP A 461 -40.70 17.30 -1.35
C TRP A 461 -39.43 18.07 -0.94
N TYR A 462 -38.99 17.97 0.31
CA TYR A 462 -37.72 18.56 0.78
C TYR A 462 -36.49 18.00 0.03
N HIS A 463 -36.44 16.70 -0.28
CA HIS A 463 -35.34 16.11 -1.05
C HIS A 463 -35.39 16.56 -2.51
N ILE A 464 -36.58 16.57 -3.12
CA ILE A 464 -36.81 17.08 -4.47
C ILE A 464 -36.32 18.54 -4.59
N MET A 465 -36.68 19.40 -3.62
CA MET A 465 -36.24 20.79 -3.59
C MET A 465 -34.74 20.94 -3.41
N ALA A 466 -34.11 20.15 -2.53
CA ALA A 466 -32.66 20.17 -2.33
C ALA A 466 -31.88 19.69 -3.56
N GLU A 467 -32.34 18.61 -4.23
CA GLU A 467 -31.72 18.11 -5.46
C GLU A 467 -31.88 19.10 -6.63
N ILE A 468 -33.02 19.78 -6.75
CA ILE A 468 -33.23 20.85 -7.74
C ILE A 468 -32.31 22.05 -7.46
N LEU A 469 -32.19 22.49 -6.19
CA LEU A 469 -31.27 23.58 -5.83
C LEU A 469 -29.80 23.22 -6.13
N LEU A 470 -29.40 21.97 -5.91
CA LEU A 470 -28.04 21.49 -6.19
C LEU A 470 -27.77 21.41 -7.71
N ILE A 471 -28.76 21.03 -8.53
CA ILE A 471 -28.67 21.10 -10.00
C ILE A 471 -28.53 22.57 -10.46
N VAL A 472 -29.36 23.48 -9.95
CA VAL A 472 -29.30 24.92 -10.30
C VAL A 472 -27.96 25.53 -9.89
N PHE A 473 -27.47 25.21 -8.70
CA PHE A 473 -26.12 25.60 -8.24
C PHE A 473 -25.03 25.09 -9.18
N GLY A 474 -25.06 23.80 -9.55
CA GLY A 474 -24.08 23.21 -10.46
C GLY A 474 -24.08 23.86 -11.86
N VAL A 475 -25.26 24.19 -12.40
CA VAL A 475 -25.39 24.88 -13.70
C VAL A 475 -24.88 26.32 -13.64
N LEU A 476 -25.24 27.07 -12.59
CA LEU A 476 -24.79 28.47 -12.44
C LEU A 476 -23.28 28.55 -12.17
N ALA A 477 -22.76 27.76 -11.23
CA ALA A 477 -21.35 27.79 -10.88
C ALA A 477 -20.46 27.22 -12.00
N GLY A 478 -20.91 26.18 -12.71
CA GLY A 478 -20.22 25.66 -13.89
C GLY A 478 -20.24 26.62 -15.08
N GLY A 479 -21.38 27.28 -15.34
CA GLY A 479 -21.50 28.28 -16.41
C GLY A 479 -20.64 29.52 -16.18
N LEU A 480 -20.64 30.06 -14.95
CA LEU A 480 -19.74 31.16 -14.57
C LEU A 480 -18.27 30.72 -14.64
N GLY A 481 -17.94 29.58 -14.01
CA GLY A 481 -16.57 29.06 -13.98
C GLY A 481 -16.00 28.72 -15.36
N PHE A 482 -16.84 28.37 -16.34
CA PHE A 482 -16.44 28.23 -17.74
C PHE A 482 -16.02 29.57 -18.34
N VAL A 483 -16.91 30.58 -18.29
CA VAL A 483 -16.68 31.90 -18.93
C VAL A 483 -15.46 32.61 -18.34
N TYR A 484 -15.34 32.68 -17.00
CA TYR A 484 -14.19 33.34 -16.38
C TYR A 484 -12.87 32.57 -16.61
N SER A 485 -12.89 31.23 -16.78
CA SER A 485 -11.68 30.48 -17.16
C SER A 485 -11.25 30.77 -18.60
N GLU A 486 -12.20 30.97 -19.52
CA GLU A 486 -11.92 31.35 -20.91
C GLU A 486 -11.37 32.79 -20.98
N GLU A 487 -12.01 33.74 -20.29
CA GLU A 487 -11.59 35.14 -20.24
C GLU A 487 -10.19 35.30 -19.60
N GLN A 488 -9.94 34.67 -18.44
CA GLN A 488 -8.63 34.73 -17.78
C GLN A 488 -7.53 34.03 -18.61
N SER A 489 -7.87 32.95 -19.33
CA SER A 489 -6.93 32.31 -20.29
C SER A 489 -6.61 33.20 -21.49
N SER A 490 -7.57 33.99 -21.99
CA SER A 490 -7.33 34.92 -23.11
C SER A 490 -6.45 36.10 -22.69
N ASN A 491 -6.65 36.63 -21.48
CA ASN A 491 -5.85 37.72 -20.94
C ASN A 491 -4.39 37.30 -20.69
N GLN A 492 -4.15 36.15 -20.01
CA GLN A 492 -2.77 35.67 -19.80
C GLN A 492 -2.01 35.45 -21.12
N ARG A 493 -2.70 35.00 -22.17
CA ARG A 493 -2.10 34.83 -23.50
C ARG A 493 -1.70 36.17 -24.13
N MET A 494 -2.52 37.22 -24.00
CA MET A 494 -2.14 38.55 -24.47
C MET A 494 -0.97 39.14 -23.67
N ASP A 495 -0.89 38.87 -22.37
CA ASP A 495 0.25 39.28 -21.53
C ASP A 495 1.56 38.60 -22.02
N GLU A 496 1.54 37.29 -22.29
CA GLU A 496 2.68 36.56 -22.85
C GLU A 496 3.07 37.07 -24.26
N GLU A 497 2.11 37.17 -25.19
CA GLU A 497 2.36 37.67 -26.56
C GLU A 497 2.89 39.13 -26.54
N SER A 498 2.44 39.97 -25.58
CA SER A 498 2.99 41.33 -25.39
C SER A 498 4.40 41.33 -24.82
N THR A 499 4.74 40.37 -23.95
CA THR A 499 6.07 40.26 -23.32
C THR A 499 7.12 39.80 -24.33
N GLU A 500 6.79 38.83 -25.20
CA GLU A 500 7.65 38.47 -26.33
C GLU A 500 7.82 39.64 -27.30
N MET A 501 6.73 40.35 -27.66
CA MET A 501 6.80 41.48 -28.59
C MET A 501 7.63 42.66 -28.03
N ASN A 502 7.59 42.91 -26.72
CA ASN A 502 8.46 43.88 -26.05
C ASN A 502 9.94 43.43 -26.08
N THR A 503 10.21 42.13 -25.94
CA THR A 503 11.57 41.57 -26.00
C THR A 503 12.16 41.64 -27.42
N ILE A 504 11.34 41.41 -28.45
CA ILE A 504 11.71 41.47 -29.87
C ILE A 504 11.89 42.92 -30.34
N SER A 505 11.08 43.88 -29.85
CA SER A 505 11.20 45.29 -30.26
C SER A 505 12.42 45.99 -29.64
N VAL A 506 12.85 45.61 -28.44
CA VAL A 506 14.08 46.13 -27.80
C VAL A 506 15.36 45.74 -28.56
N THR A 507 15.34 44.67 -29.37
CA THR A 507 16.50 44.24 -30.18
C THR A 507 16.59 44.91 -31.56
N ALA A 508 15.70 45.85 -31.90
CA ALA A 508 15.53 46.36 -33.27
C ALA A 508 15.49 47.91 -33.42
N LEU A 509 16.43 48.66 -32.81
CA LEU A 509 16.50 50.13 -32.98
C LEU A 509 17.93 50.73 -32.85
N PRO A 510 18.50 51.31 -33.93
CA PRO A 510 19.76 52.05 -33.86
C PRO A 510 19.65 53.50 -34.38
N CYS A 511 19.70 54.51 -33.50
CA CYS A 511 20.43 55.77 -33.78
C CYS A 511 20.61 56.72 -32.58
N SER A 512 21.76 57.38 -32.59
CA SER A 512 22.35 58.34 -31.65
C SER A 512 21.57 59.62 -31.29
N SER A 513 21.70 60.10 -30.05
CA SER A 513 22.41 61.38 -29.76
C SER A 513 22.73 61.61 -28.26
N THR A 514 24.00 61.88 -27.96
CA THR A 514 24.56 62.62 -26.78
C THR A 514 24.17 62.22 -25.32
N ALA A 515 25.18 61.85 -24.53
CA ALA A 515 25.13 61.63 -23.06
C ALA A 515 25.69 62.86 -22.28
N PRO A 516 25.78 62.90 -20.92
CA PRO A 516 26.46 61.91 -20.03
C PRO A 516 25.51 61.30 -18.96
N SER A 517 25.88 60.39 -18.04
CA SER A 517 27.19 60.06 -17.44
C SER A 517 27.28 58.64 -16.82
N ALA A 518 28.53 58.20 -16.52
CA ALA A 518 28.95 57.12 -15.59
C ALA A 518 29.10 55.66 -16.09
N THR A 519 30.35 55.31 -16.44
CA THR A 519 31.07 54.03 -16.21
C THR A 519 30.30 52.70 -16.36
N THR A 520 30.28 52.05 -17.54
CA THR A 520 31.34 51.19 -18.16
C THR A 520 31.53 49.79 -17.58
N VAL A 521 30.93 48.80 -18.26
CA VAL A 521 31.36 47.39 -18.30
C VAL A 521 32.03 47.15 -19.66
N ILE A 522 33.20 46.50 -19.71
CA ILE A 522 33.74 45.83 -20.91
C ILE A 522 34.59 44.64 -20.48
N LYS A 523 34.24 43.41 -20.93
CA LYS A 523 35.18 42.44 -21.55
C LYS A 523 34.48 41.14 -22.01
N GLU A 524 33.95 41.21 -23.23
CA GLU A 524 34.11 40.16 -24.24
C GLU A 524 35.31 40.56 -25.15
N PRO A 525 35.73 39.79 -26.18
CA PRO A 525 35.25 38.48 -26.65
C PRO A 525 36.38 37.43 -26.77
N GLU A 526 36.08 36.26 -27.34
CA GLU A 526 36.82 35.82 -28.53
C GLU A 526 35.96 34.92 -29.44
N LEU A 527 36.21 34.98 -30.75
CA LEU A 527 35.46 34.29 -31.81
C LEU A 527 36.47 33.65 -32.77
N VAL A 528 36.33 32.36 -33.05
CA VAL A 528 37.14 31.66 -34.06
C VAL A 528 36.23 30.83 -34.96
N THR A 529 36.34 31.05 -36.27
CA THR A 529 35.68 30.27 -37.33
C THR A 529 36.76 29.65 -38.21
N ILE A 530 36.73 28.32 -38.38
CA ILE A 530 37.53 27.57 -39.36
C ILE A 530 36.60 26.50 -39.98
N LEU A 531 36.87 26.13 -41.23
CA LEU A 531 36.05 25.29 -42.11
C LEU A 531 36.64 23.87 -42.29
N GLU A 532 35.92 23.08 -43.10
CA GLU A 532 36.31 21.87 -43.84
C GLU A 532 36.02 20.48 -43.22
N ASP A 533 35.63 19.58 -44.11
CA ASP A 533 35.09 18.23 -43.86
C ASP A 533 36.19 17.15 -43.78
N MET A 534 35.88 16.02 -43.13
CA MET A 534 36.35 14.70 -43.56
C MET A 534 35.37 13.58 -43.14
N PRO A 535 35.28 12.46 -43.90
CA PRO A 535 34.30 11.39 -43.68
C PRO A 535 34.75 10.33 -42.66
N LEU A 536 33.84 9.40 -42.34
CA LEU A 536 34.08 8.28 -41.43
C LEU A 536 35.22 7.36 -41.91
N THR A 537 35.98 6.83 -40.95
CA THR A 537 36.92 5.70 -41.13
C THR A 537 36.21 4.36 -40.91
N ASN A 538 36.41 3.41 -41.84
CA ASN A 538 35.70 2.12 -41.82
C ASN A 538 36.07 1.18 -40.66
N GLU A 539 37.17 1.43 -39.93
CA GLU A 539 37.62 0.58 -38.81
C GLU A 539 36.65 0.57 -37.61
N GLN A 540 35.65 1.47 -37.56
CA GLN A 540 34.57 1.42 -36.56
C GLN A 540 33.31 0.68 -37.05
N ILE A 541 33.34 0.04 -38.22
CA ILE A 541 32.23 -0.75 -38.78
C ILE A 541 32.47 -2.26 -38.58
N GLU A 542 33.72 -2.70 -38.44
CA GLU A 542 34.04 -4.14 -38.27
C GLU A 542 33.90 -4.62 -36.81
N GLU A 543 34.14 -3.78 -35.79
CA GLU A 543 33.95 -4.16 -34.37
C GLU A 543 32.49 -4.42 -33.96
N GLU A 544 31.49 -3.99 -34.74
CA GLU A 544 30.06 -4.26 -34.46
C GLU A 544 29.54 -5.55 -35.13
N GLN A 545 30.35 -6.26 -35.93
CA GLN A 545 29.94 -7.51 -36.59
C GLN A 545 30.37 -8.79 -35.82
N ASP A 546 31.50 -8.77 -35.12
CA ASP A 546 32.01 -9.93 -34.35
C ASP A 546 31.22 -10.26 -33.06
N LEU A 547 30.27 -9.39 -32.66
CA LEU A 547 29.41 -9.60 -31.47
C LEU A 547 28.02 -10.16 -31.78
N LEU A 548 27.78 -10.62 -33.02
CA LEU A 548 26.50 -11.20 -33.44
C LEU A 548 26.50 -12.73 -33.63
N GLU A 549 27.64 -13.43 -33.52
CA GLU A 549 27.71 -14.90 -33.70
C GLU A 549 27.56 -15.73 -32.41
N GLU A 550 27.52 -15.14 -31.20
CA GLU A 550 27.47 -15.89 -29.92
C GLU A 550 26.05 -16.01 -29.30
N ALA A 551 24.98 -15.98 -30.13
CA ALA A 551 23.58 -15.92 -29.67
C ALA A 551 22.58 -16.90 -30.33
N GLU A 552 23.01 -17.84 -31.18
CA GLU A 552 22.14 -18.86 -31.80
C GLU A 552 22.46 -20.31 -31.35
N ASP A 553 22.00 -20.68 -30.14
CA ASP A 553 21.70 -22.07 -29.70
C ASP A 553 20.99 -21.99 -28.31
N GLU A 554 20.06 -22.85 -27.89
CA GLU A 554 19.51 -24.10 -28.45
C GLU A 554 17.97 -24.01 -28.66
N PHE A 555 17.41 -24.93 -29.44
CA PHE A 555 15.95 -25.04 -29.73
C PHE A 555 15.24 -26.12 -28.88
N GLU A 556 13.91 -26.04 -28.72
CA GLU A 556 13.10 -27.09 -28.03
C GLU A 556 13.07 -28.43 -28.81
N PRO A 557 12.66 -29.53 -28.14
CA PRO A 557 11.39 -30.12 -28.61
C PRO A 557 10.34 -30.45 -27.52
N ASN A 558 9.10 -30.54 -28.00
CA ASN A 558 7.82 -30.71 -27.30
C ASN A 558 7.37 -32.19 -27.20
N GLU A 559 6.49 -32.55 -26.24
CA GLU A 559 5.21 -33.26 -26.54
C GLU A 559 4.37 -33.77 -25.33
N ASN A 560 3.04 -33.83 -25.59
CA ASN A 560 1.99 -34.75 -25.10
C ASN A 560 1.43 -34.75 -23.64
N THR A 561 0.17 -34.33 -23.57
CA THR A 561 -0.87 -34.49 -22.52
C THR A 561 -1.23 -35.96 -22.20
N PRO A 562 -1.87 -36.28 -21.05
CA PRO A 562 -3.33 -36.14 -20.95
C PRO A 562 -3.91 -35.70 -19.59
N LEU A 563 -5.14 -35.16 -19.66
CA LEU A 563 -6.07 -35.05 -18.53
C LEU A 563 -6.67 -36.43 -18.21
N ILE A 564 -6.59 -36.90 -16.96
CA ILE A 564 -7.48 -37.97 -16.47
C ILE A 564 -8.11 -37.56 -15.13
N ARG A 565 -9.43 -37.72 -15.08
CA ARG A 565 -10.31 -37.56 -13.92
C ARG A 565 -10.78 -38.96 -13.51
N SER A 566 -10.25 -39.51 -12.42
CA SER A 566 -10.71 -40.79 -11.87
C SER A 566 -11.66 -40.57 -10.70
N HIS A 567 -12.94 -40.91 -10.91
CA HIS A 567 -13.81 -41.33 -9.81
C HIS A 567 -13.29 -42.67 -9.29
N GLU A 568 -13.33 -42.90 -7.98
CA GLU A 568 -13.54 -44.25 -7.46
C GLU A 568 -14.35 -44.17 -6.17
N THR A 569 -15.35 -45.03 -6.07
CA THR A 569 -16.34 -45.07 -4.99
C THR A 569 -16.32 -46.45 -4.35
N LEU A 570 -16.29 -46.52 -3.02
CA LEU A 570 -16.48 -47.75 -2.27
C LEU A 570 -17.35 -47.47 -1.03
N GLU A 571 -18.22 -48.42 -0.70
CA GLU A 571 -19.37 -48.19 0.18
C GLU A 571 -19.12 -48.54 1.67
N LYS A 572 -19.90 -47.86 2.52
CA LYS A 572 -20.54 -48.31 3.78
C LYS A 572 -19.84 -49.32 4.69
N SER A 573 -19.76 -48.92 5.96
CA SER A 573 -20.32 -49.73 7.06
C SER A 573 -20.94 -48.80 8.11
N ASP A 574 -22.21 -49.02 8.47
CA ASP A 574 -22.92 -48.21 9.47
C ASP A 574 -22.70 -48.70 10.91
N SER A 575 -22.55 -47.77 11.87
CA SER A 575 -22.79 -48.08 13.30
C SER A 575 -23.08 -46.83 14.16
N SER A 576 -24.30 -46.78 14.71
CA SER A 576 -24.69 -46.14 15.98
C SER A 576 -24.23 -44.70 16.31
N PHE A 577 -25.09 -43.74 15.97
CA PHE A 577 -25.74 -42.80 16.91
C PHE A 577 -25.18 -42.71 18.36
N PHE A 578 -24.69 -41.53 18.75
CA PHE A 578 -25.33 -40.72 19.81
C PHE A 578 -24.93 -39.23 19.70
N THR A 579 -25.55 -38.37 20.50
CA THR A 579 -25.66 -36.93 20.26
C THR A 579 -24.56 -36.06 20.88
N HIS A 580 -24.20 -34.97 20.21
CA HIS A 580 -24.01 -33.70 20.92
C HIS A 580 -24.33 -32.47 20.06
N ASN A 581 -25.16 -31.58 20.60
CA ASN A 581 -25.48 -30.29 19.99
C ASN A 581 -24.32 -29.29 20.22
N SER A 582 -23.86 -28.60 19.17
CA SER A 582 -23.36 -27.23 19.28
C SER A 582 -23.43 -26.49 17.93
N LYS A 583 -23.77 -25.20 17.97
CA LYS A 583 -23.88 -24.32 16.79
C LYS A 583 -22.58 -23.53 16.63
N SER A 584 -21.88 -23.61 15.49
CA SER A 584 -20.99 -22.54 14.96
C SER A 584 -20.30 -22.94 13.64
N PHE A 585 -21.01 -22.93 12.50
CA PHE A 585 -20.33 -22.98 11.20
C PHE A 585 -19.97 -21.55 10.74
N THR A 586 -18.94 -20.98 11.37
CA THR A 586 -18.52 -19.59 11.10
C THR A 586 -17.51 -19.55 9.96
N THR A 587 -17.97 -19.24 8.74
CA THR A 587 -17.14 -19.18 7.52
C THR A 587 -16.17 -17.99 7.57
N THR A 588 -14.98 -18.20 8.12
CA THR A 588 -14.09 -17.13 8.61
C THR A 588 -13.08 -16.66 7.55
N PHE A 589 -13.58 -16.10 6.44
CA PHE A 589 -12.74 -15.40 5.45
C PHE A 589 -13.01 -13.88 5.46
N THR A 590 -12.24 -13.14 6.27
CA THR A 590 -11.39 -11.98 5.86
C THR A 590 -10.55 -11.52 7.06
N THR A 591 -9.83 -12.44 7.70
CA THR A 591 -8.79 -12.08 8.69
C THR A 591 -7.46 -11.92 7.96
N SER A 592 -6.80 -10.77 8.15
CA SER A 592 -5.41 -10.52 7.75
C SER A 592 -5.03 -10.74 6.26
N GLN A 593 -4.87 -9.63 5.53
CA GLN A 593 -3.72 -9.53 4.59
C GLN A 593 -2.50 -8.86 5.26
N ALA A 594 -2.68 -7.95 6.22
CA ALA A 594 -1.56 -7.26 6.84
C ALA A 594 -0.76 -8.13 7.84
N SER A 595 -1.39 -8.97 8.67
CA SER A 595 -0.75 -9.54 9.87
C SER A 595 0.02 -10.86 9.66
N LEU A 596 0.45 -11.18 8.44
CA LEU A 596 1.06 -12.47 8.08
C LEU A 596 2.30 -12.86 8.90
N PHE A 597 3.03 -11.85 9.39
CA PHE A 597 4.19 -11.99 10.28
C PHE A 597 3.89 -12.79 11.57
N ILE A 598 2.68 -12.66 12.14
CA ILE A 598 2.44 -13.04 13.54
C ILE A 598 1.83 -14.45 13.71
N PRO A 599 0.78 -14.86 12.95
CA PRO A 599 0.23 -16.21 13.04
C PRO A 599 1.30 -17.26 12.76
N SER A 600 2.10 -17.08 11.69
CA SER A 600 3.15 -18.02 11.31
C SER A 600 4.24 -18.19 12.38
N PHE A 601 4.58 -17.11 13.11
CA PHE A 601 5.50 -17.20 14.24
C PHE A 601 4.88 -17.91 15.45
N GLN A 602 3.64 -17.58 15.83
CA GLN A 602 2.96 -18.30 16.92
C GLN A 602 2.76 -19.79 16.59
N PHE A 603 2.52 -20.12 15.32
CA PHE A 603 2.37 -21.49 14.82
C PHE A 603 3.68 -22.28 14.89
N SER A 604 4.83 -21.63 14.66
CA SER A 604 6.16 -22.20 14.94
C SER A 604 6.26 -22.68 16.38
N LEU A 605 6.05 -21.77 17.34
CA LEU A 605 6.17 -22.06 18.77
C LEU A 605 5.19 -23.14 19.23
N TYR A 606 3.97 -23.14 18.69
CA TYR A 606 2.96 -24.14 18.97
C TYR A 606 3.36 -25.53 18.41
N SER A 607 3.98 -25.58 17.23
CA SER A 607 4.54 -26.82 16.66
C SER A 607 5.73 -27.34 17.48
N SER A 608 6.68 -26.46 17.84
CA SER A 608 7.78 -26.77 18.77
C SER A 608 7.25 -27.45 20.03
N ILE A 609 6.21 -26.89 20.67
CA ILE A 609 5.66 -27.46 21.91
C ILE A 609 4.78 -28.69 21.72
N VAL A 610 4.11 -28.87 20.58
CA VAL A 610 3.49 -30.17 20.25
C VAL A 610 4.57 -31.25 20.08
N SER A 611 5.76 -30.92 19.55
CA SER A 611 6.89 -31.86 19.50
C SER A 611 7.50 -32.14 20.89
N ILE A 612 7.55 -31.14 21.78
CA ILE A 612 8.05 -31.29 23.16
C ILE A 612 7.06 -32.09 24.01
N SER A 613 5.75 -31.88 23.84
CA SER A 613 4.70 -32.70 24.46
C SER A 613 4.81 -34.17 24.04
N ARG A 614 5.10 -34.44 22.76
CA ARG A 614 5.43 -35.80 22.29
C ARG A 614 6.72 -36.33 22.92
N SER A 615 7.78 -35.54 22.98
CA SER A 615 9.06 -35.95 23.57
C SER A 615 8.96 -36.25 25.07
N LEU A 616 8.15 -35.50 25.82
CA LEU A 616 7.87 -35.74 27.23
C LEU A 616 6.96 -36.96 27.43
N ASN A 617 5.90 -37.11 26.63
CA ASN A 617 5.08 -38.32 26.66
C ASN A 617 5.87 -39.57 26.22
N GLN A 618 6.81 -39.47 25.26
CA GLN A 618 7.66 -40.61 24.91
C GLN A 618 8.63 -40.96 26.04
N ARG A 619 9.08 -39.99 26.86
CA ARG A 619 9.88 -40.26 28.06
C ARG A 619 9.08 -40.83 29.24
N SER A 620 7.77 -40.59 29.34
CA SER A 620 6.92 -41.25 30.34
C SER A 620 6.36 -42.60 29.88
N VAL A 621 6.02 -42.73 28.58
CA VAL A 621 5.49 -43.98 27.98
C VAL A 621 6.59 -45.02 27.74
N ALA A 622 7.87 -44.64 27.69
CA ALA A 622 9.00 -45.58 27.66
C ALA A 622 9.11 -46.51 28.90
N LEU A 623 8.22 -46.37 29.89
CA LEU A 623 8.06 -47.30 31.02
C LEU A 623 6.79 -48.17 30.93
N THR A 624 5.89 -47.95 29.95
CA THR A 624 4.62 -48.69 29.84
C THR A 624 4.11 -48.87 28.40
N ILE A 625 4.40 -50.05 27.83
CA ILE A 625 3.60 -50.81 26.85
C ILE A 625 3.53 -50.27 25.40
N ASP A 626 3.49 -51.23 24.45
CA ASP A 626 3.64 -51.08 23.01
C ASP A 626 2.41 -50.55 22.21
N ASP A 627 2.72 -50.15 20.98
CA ASP A 627 1.88 -50.06 19.78
C ASP A 627 0.41 -49.61 19.90
N ARG A 628 0.19 -48.30 19.67
CA ARG A 628 -1.02 -47.75 18.99
C ARG A 628 -0.94 -46.26 18.61
N SER A 629 -0.01 -45.49 19.17
CA SER A 629 -0.02 -44.01 19.10
C SER A 629 0.51 -43.36 17.80
N SER A 630 0.94 -44.15 16.81
CA SER A 630 1.69 -43.63 15.66
C SER A 630 0.86 -42.83 14.64
N GLN A 631 -0.43 -43.15 14.44
CA GLN A 631 -1.28 -42.51 13.42
C GLN A 631 -1.65 -41.06 13.77
N ASP A 632 -2.02 -40.80 15.02
CA ASP A 632 -2.47 -39.50 15.51
C ASP A 632 -1.38 -38.41 15.38
N SER A 633 -0.11 -38.84 15.42
CA SER A 633 1.06 -37.97 15.24
C SER A 633 1.12 -37.32 13.85
N LYS A 634 0.72 -38.07 12.80
CA LYS A 634 0.69 -37.59 11.41
C LYS A 634 -0.54 -36.71 11.16
N SER A 635 -1.70 -37.10 11.67
CA SER A 635 -2.97 -36.35 11.59
C SER A 635 -2.82 -34.87 12.01
N LYS A 636 -2.16 -34.62 13.15
CA LYS A 636 -1.89 -33.25 13.64
C LYS A 636 -0.86 -32.45 12.81
N SER A 637 0.00 -33.11 12.04
CA SER A 637 0.96 -32.43 11.15
C SER A 637 0.35 -32.16 9.76
N THR A 638 -0.47 -33.07 9.25
CA THR A 638 -1.23 -32.83 8.00
C THR A 638 -2.22 -31.69 8.17
N THR A 639 -3.04 -31.69 9.23
CA THR A 639 -3.99 -30.59 9.50
C THR A 639 -3.32 -29.25 9.80
N LEU A 640 -2.06 -29.25 10.26
CA LEU A 640 -1.23 -28.04 10.44
C LEU A 640 -0.82 -27.46 9.07
N LEU A 641 -0.31 -28.32 8.16
CA LEU A 641 0.09 -27.93 6.80
C LEU A 641 -1.10 -27.60 5.90
N GLU A 642 -2.25 -28.24 6.14
CA GLU A 642 -3.52 -28.03 5.44
C GLU A 642 -4.09 -26.64 5.77
N LYS A 643 -4.09 -26.22 7.04
CA LYS A 643 -4.46 -24.86 7.42
C LYS A 643 -3.56 -23.79 6.80
N LEU A 644 -2.25 -24.02 6.68
CA LEU A 644 -1.36 -23.11 5.94
C LEU A 644 -1.70 -23.06 4.44
N SER A 645 -2.25 -24.14 3.87
CA SER A 645 -2.73 -24.16 2.49
C SER A 645 -4.08 -23.44 2.31
N GLU A 646 -4.92 -23.38 3.35
CA GLU A 646 -6.17 -22.61 3.36
C GLU A 646 -5.92 -21.10 3.60
N ASP A 647 -5.01 -20.76 4.53
CA ASP A 647 -4.55 -19.40 4.86
C ASP A 647 -3.60 -18.79 3.80
N GLY A 648 -3.34 -19.49 2.69
CA GLY A 648 -2.44 -19.11 1.58
C GLY A 648 -2.91 -17.92 0.73
N GLN A 649 -3.33 -16.82 1.38
CA GLN A 649 -4.02 -15.68 0.80
C GLN A 649 -3.09 -14.54 0.35
N ALA A 650 -1.78 -14.57 0.68
CA ALA A 650 -0.89 -13.44 0.45
C ALA A 650 -0.44 -13.29 -1.01
N THR A 651 -0.59 -12.08 -1.57
CA THR A 651 -0.04 -11.78 -2.90
C THR A 651 1.49 -11.72 -2.85
N THR A 652 2.16 -11.98 -3.98
CA THR A 652 3.63 -12.02 -4.02
C THR A 652 4.31 -10.67 -3.73
N MET A 653 3.58 -9.55 -3.87
CA MET A 653 4.09 -8.22 -3.57
C MET A 653 3.79 -7.79 -2.13
N LEU A 654 2.70 -8.28 -1.53
CA LEU A 654 2.47 -8.19 -0.08
C LEU A 654 3.55 -8.97 0.69
N ALA A 655 3.94 -10.15 0.18
CA ALA A 655 5.10 -10.87 0.67
C ALA A 655 6.41 -10.07 0.50
N LEU A 656 6.60 -9.39 -0.64
CA LEU A 656 7.76 -8.51 -0.89
C LEU A 656 7.87 -7.38 0.15
N TRP A 657 6.79 -6.63 0.37
CA TRP A 657 6.75 -5.57 1.38
C TRP A 657 7.02 -6.11 2.79
N ASN A 658 6.46 -7.27 3.15
CA ASN A 658 6.71 -7.89 4.45
C ASN A 658 8.15 -8.38 4.62
N MET A 659 8.84 -8.79 3.55
CA MET A 659 10.29 -9.09 3.62
C MET A 659 11.13 -7.82 3.75
N ILE A 660 10.87 -6.79 2.93
CA ILE A 660 11.55 -5.49 2.98
C ILE A 660 11.43 -4.87 4.39
N ASN A 661 10.22 -4.85 4.94
CA ASN A 661 9.90 -4.46 6.31
C ASN A 661 10.81 -5.16 7.33
N MET A 662 10.89 -6.49 7.28
CA MET A 662 11.62 -7.28 8.27
C MET A 662 13.15 -7.17 8.16
N ILE A 663 13.70 -6.82 7.00
CA ILE A 663 15.14 -6.55 6.82
C ILE A 663 15.47 -5.09 7.25
N PHE A 664 14.47 -4.20 7.38
CA PHE A 664 14.61 -2.84 7.92
C PHE A 664 14.27 -2.69 9.41
N VAL A 665 13.56 -3.65 10.02
CA VAL A 665 12.77 -3.49 11.26
C VAL A 665 13.53 -2.98 12.50
N SER A 666 14.85 -3.12 12.56
CA SER A 666 15.68 -2.77 13.73
C SER A 666 16.37 -1.40 13.62
N THR A 667 15.73 -0.42 12.98
CA THR A 667 16.30 0.94 12.70
C THR A 667 17.67 0.92 12.03
N SER A 668 18.06 -0.19 11.40
CA SER A 668 19.46 -0.51 11.12
C SER A 668 20.11 0.40 10.06
N VAL A 669 19.30 1.02 9.20
CA VAL A 669 19.71 2.07 8.25
C VAL A 669 20.40 3.23 8.96
N LEU A 670 19.94 3.62 10.16
CA LEU A 670 20.50 4.74 10.93
C LEU A 670 21.92 4.48 11.44
N ALA A 671 22.36 3.22 11.43
CA ALA A 671 23.68 2.78 11.86
C ALA A 671 24.64 2.49 10.69
N MET A 672 24.15 2.41 9.44
CA MET A 672 24.99 2.12 8.27
C MET A 672 26.14 3.13 8.07
N PRO A 673 25.93 4.47 8.23
CA PRO A 673 27.03 5.44 8.10
C PRO A 673 28.11 5.22 9.17
N TYR A 674 27.71 4.86 10.40
CA TYR A 674 28.64 4.57 11.49
C TYR A 674 29.39 3.24 11.28
N ALA A 675 28.73 2.23 10.70
CA ALA A 675 29.42 1.01 10.30
C ALA A 675 30.48 1.29 9.22
N ILE A 676 30.19 2.18 8.26
CA ILE A 676 31.18 2.59 7.25
C ILE A 676 32.32 3.39 7.87
N PHE A 677 32.03 4.33 8.77
CA PHE A 677 33.06 5.04 9.54
C PHE A 677 33.98 4.07 10.32
N LEU A 678 33.44 3.02 10.94
CA LEU A 678 34.24 2.02 11.67
C LEU A 678 35.05 1.07 10.78
N GLY A 679 34.56 0.73 9.58
CA GLY A 679 35.21 -0.26 8.69
C GLY A 679 35.96 0.33 7.49
N GLY A 680 35.85 1.65 7.27
CA GLY A 680 36.35 2.34 6.08
C GLY A 680 35.70 1.84 4.78
N PHE A 681 36.40 2.03 3.66
CA PHE A 681 35.96 1.55 2.34
C PHE A 681 35.60 0.05 2.30
N ALA A 682 36.24 -0.78 3.11
CA ALA A 682 35.92 -2.22 3.18
C ALA A 682 34.48 -2.49 3.65
N ALA A 683 33.89 -1.62 4.47
CA ALA A 683 32.51 -1.76 4.93
C ALA A 683 31.48 -1.54 3.81
N LEU A 684 31.78 -0.71 2.80
CA LEU A 684 30.91 -0.51 1.63
C LEU A 684 30.76 -1.82 0.84
N PHE A 685 31.89 -2.49 0.56
CA PHE A 685 31.89 -3.83 -0.02
C PHE A 685 31.16 -4.85 0.88
N LEU A 686 31.37 -4.78 2.20
CA LEU A 686 30.77 -5.69 3.17
C LEU A 686 29.24 -5.58 3.25
N ILE A 687 28.67 -4.37 3.10
CA ILE A 687 27.21 -4.15 3.01
C ILE A 687 26.61 -4.89 1.81
N LEU A 688 27.29 -4.85 0.65
CA LEU A 688 26.88 -5.56 -0.57
C LEU A 688 27.06 -7.08 -0.42
N PHE A 689 28.23 -7.52 0.04
CA PHE A 689 28.60 -8.92 0.20
C PHE A 689 27.70 -9.65 1.20
N ILE A 690 27.43 -9.06 2.37
CA ILE A 690 26.49 -9.63 3.34
C ILE A 690 25.05 -9.60 2.80
N GLY A 691 24.65 -8.56 2.06
CA GLY A 691 23.35 -8.55 1.36
C GLY A 691 23.18 -9.76 0.43
N PHE A 692 24.17 -10.04 -0.40
CA PHE A 692 24.20 -11.19 -1.31
C PHE A 692 24.24 -12.54 -0.58
N LEU A 693 25.09 -12.70 0.43
CA LEU A 693 25.13 -13.93 1.22
C LEU A 693 23.80 -14.18 1.95
N THR A 694 23.18 -13.15 2.53
CA THR A 694 21.93 -13.29 3.29
C THR A 694 20.71 -13.55 2.40
N ASP A 695 20.72 -13.07 1.15
CA ASP A 695 19.79 -13.47 0.11
C ASP A 695 19.92 -14.97 -0.25
N ILE A 696 21.15 -15.45 -0.50
CA ILE A 696 21.40 -16.88 -0.76
C ILE A 696 20.88 -17.74 0.39
N THR A 697 21.23 -17.43 1.64
CA THR A 697 20.81 -18.24 2.80
C THR A 697 19.31 -18.18 3.05
N SER A 698 18.60 -17.12 2.63
CA SER A 698 17.14 -17.07 2.63
C SER A 698 16.53 -18.17 1.74
N VAL A 699 17.10 -18.37 0.54
CA VAL A 699 16.70 -19.39 -0.42
C VAL A 699 17.06 -20.80 0.07
N LEU A 700 18.22 -20.98 0.72
CA LEU A 700 18.60 -22.26 1.34
C LEU A 700 17.64 -22.65 2.47
N LEU A 701 17.28 -21.70 3.34
CA LEU A 701 16.37 -21.90 4.48
C LEU A 701 14.96 -22.33 4.01
N VAL A 702 14.35 -21.59 3.09
CA VAL A 702 13.07 -22.01 2.49
C VAL A 702 13.23 -23.33 1.73
N GLY A 703 14.40 -23.58 1.16
CA GLY A 703 14.78 -24.87 0.60
C GLY A 703 14.70 -26.05 1.60
N CYS A 704 14.79 -25.83 2.91
CA CYS A 704 14.73 -26.86 3.95
C CYS A 704 13.30 -27.22 4.39
N LEU A 705 12.31 -26.37 4.09
CA LEU A 705 10.88 -26.60 4.38
C LEU A 705 10.27 -27.73 3.53
N TYR A 706 10.94 -28.08 2.44
CA TYR A 706 10.45 -28.98 1.40
C TYR A 706 11.23 -30.28 1.31
N GLU A 707 10.52 -31.34 0.94
CA GLU A 707 11.09 -32.64 0.63
C GLU A 707 10.49 -33.20 -0.65
N ILE A 708 11.21 -34.13 -1.29
CA ILE A 708 10.75 -34.83 -2.50
C ILE A 708 10.18 -36.17 -2.05
N SER A 709 8.88 -36.39 -2.27
CA SER A 709 8.19 -37.63 -1.96
C SER A 709 8.83 -38.81 -2.71
N PRO A 710 9.31 -39.88 -2.03
CA PRO A 710 9.89 -41.02 -2.72
C PRO A 710 8.86 -41.81 -3.54
N LYS A 711 7.57 -41.76 -3.17
CA LYS A 711 6.49 -42.45 -3.89
C LYS A 711 5.96 -41.69 -5.10
N SER A 712 5.81 -40.36 -5.00
CA SER A 712 5.18 -39.55 -6.06
C SER A 712 6.14 -38.61 -6.79
N ARG A 713 7.42 -38.55 -6.40
CA ARG A 713 8.46 -37.61 -6.90
C ARG A 713 8.11 -36.10 -6.79
N LEU A 714 6.93 -35.76 -6.27
CA LEU A 714 6.50 -34.39 -6.03
C LEU A 714 7.22 -33.74 -4.85
N ARG A 715 7.54 -32.45 -4.99
CA ARG A 715 8.05 -31.58 -3.92
C ARG A 715 6.89 -31.18 -2.99
N LYS A 716 6.87 -31.68 -1.76
CA LYS A 716 5.87 -31.34 -0.74
C LYS A 716 6.50 -30.51 0.39
N ARG A 717 5.75 -29.55 0.96
CA ARG A 717 6.13 -28.90 2.23
C ARG A 717 5.97 -29.91 3.38
N VAL A 718 7.02 -30.12 4.16
CA VAL A 718 7.03 -31.06 5.30
C VAL A 718 7.23 -30.33 6.63
N ARG A 719 7.80 -29.13 6.61
CA ARG A 719 8.14 -28.33 7.79
C ARG A 719 7.53 -26.93 7.64
N ALA A 720 6.96 -26.38 8.70
CA ALA A 720 6.32 -25.07 8.71
C ALA A 720 7.30 -23.94 9.06
N SER A 721 8.21 -24.15 10.03
CA SER A 721 9.02 -23.08 10.62
C SER A 721 10.52 -23.35 10.71
N TYR A 722 11.28 -22.33 11.11
CA TYR A 722 12.72 -22.39 11.35
C TYR A 722 13.07 -23.36 12.49
N ALA A 723 12.40 -23.24 13.64
CA ALA A 723 12.63 -24.13 14.79
C ALA A 723 12.21 -25.57 14.49
N GLU A 724 11.21 -25.80 13.64
CA GLU A 724 10.82 -27.15 13.20
C GLU A 724 11.85 -27.78 12.24
N ILE A 725 12.53 -26.98 11.39
CA ILE A 725 13.71 -27.45 10.66
C ILE A 725 14.80 -27.90 11.64
N ALA A 726 15.12 -27.07 12.63
CA ALA A 726 16.14 -27.39 13.63
C ALA A 726 15.77 -28.64 14.47
N ALA A 727 14.50 -28.77 14.86
CA ALA A 727 13.98 -29.91 15.61
C ALA A 727 14.02 -31.23 14.82
N HIS A 728 13.90 -31.16 13.48
CA HIS A 728 14.04 -32.30 12.59
C HIS A 728 15.52 -32.68 12.33
N VAL A 729 16.45 -31.71 12.43
CA VAL A 729 17.86 -31.91 12.07
C VAL A 729 18.74 -32.28 13.28
N TRP A 730 18.50 -31.66 14.44
CA TRP A 730 19.26 -31.92 15.69
C TRP A 730 18.39 -32.49 16.82
N GLY A 731 17.20 -33.01 16.50
CA GLY A 731 16.20 -33.43 17.48
C GLY A 731 15.61 -32.24 18.27
N PRO A 732 14.73 -32.48 19.26
CA PRO A 732 13.99 -31.41 19.96
C PRO A 732 14.87 -30.30 20.55
N VAL A 733 16.11 -30.61 20.95
CA VAL A 733 17.10 -29.65 21.47
C VAL A 733 17.47 -28.59 20.42
N GLY A 734 17.56 -28.96 19.14
CA GLY A 734 17.80 -28.01 18.04
C GLY A 734 16.69 -26.97 17.91
N GLY A 735 15.44 -27.38 18.08
CA GLY A 735 14.29 -26.48 18.11
C GLY A 735 14.41 -25.45 19.23
N TRP A 736 14.70 -25.90 20.46
CA TRP A 736 14.94 -25.02 21.61
C TRP A 736 16.10 -24.02 21.38
N ILE A 737 17.19 -24.44 20.75
CA ILE A 737 18.33 -23.55 20.44
C ILE A 737 17.91 -22.44 19.48
N VAL A 738 17.18 -22.77 18.41
CA VAL A 738 16.71 -21.78 17.43
C VAL A 738 15.63 -20.86 18.01
N ASP A 739 14.66 -21.39 18.76
CA ASP A 739 13.64 -20.58 19.43
C ASP A 739 14.30 -19.62 20.46
N PHE A 740 15.29 -20.09 21.23
CA PHE A 740 16.06 -19.25 22.17
C PHE A 740 16.83 -18.12 21.48
N VAL A 741 17.61 -18.44 20.43
CA VAL A 741 18.39 -17.46 19.66
C VAL A 741 17.48 -16.43 18.99
N THR A 742 16.31 -16.86 18.50
CA THR A 742 15.29 -15.99 17.89
C THR A 742 14.66 -15.03 18.91
N VAL A 743 14.25 -15.53 20.08
CA VAL A 743 13.71 -14.70 21.16
C VAL A 743 14.76 -13.71 21.67
N SER A 744 16.02 -14.15 21.81
CA SER A 744 17.12 -13.30 22.27
C SER A 744 17.39 -12.16 21.28
N LEU A 745 17.42 -12.44 19.97
CA LEU A 745 17.54 -11.42 18.92
C LEU A 745 16.39 -10.38 18.98
N SER A 746 15.14 -10.83 19.13
CA SER A 746 13.98 -9.94 19.21
C SER A 746 14.00 -9.09 20.48
N TYR A 747 14.44 -9.65 21.61
CA TYR A 747 14.61 -8.91 22.87
C TYR A 747 15.74 -7.88 22.78
N CYS A 748 16.87 -8.24 22.15
CA CYS A 748 17.96 -7.33 21.85
C CYS A 748 17.51 -6.16 20.95
N SER A 749 16.62 -6.43 19.99
CA SER A 749 16.03 -5.39 19.15
C SER A 749 15.15 -4.42 19.97
N CYS A 750 14.38 -4.92 20.95
CA CYS A 750 13.64 -4.07 21.90
C CYS A 750 14.57 -3.18 22.74
N VAL A 751 15.71 -3.69 23.23
CA VAL A 751 16.71 -2.88 23.97
C VAL A 751 17.20 -1.72 23.11
N LEU A 752 17.65 -2.01 21.88
CA LEU A 752 18.15 -0.99 20.96
C LEU A 752 17.07 0.04 20.61
N MET A 753 15.81 -0.38 20.45
CA MET A 753 14.67 0.53 20.22
C MET A 753 14.46 1.50 21.38
N VAL A 754 14.55 1.07 22.64
CA VAL A 754 14.46 1.97 23.81
C VAL A 754 15.58 3.02 23.78
N MET A 755 16.81 2.64 23.41
CA MET A 755 17.96 3.55 23.32
C MET A 755 17.79 4.61 22.22
N VAL A 756 17.37 4.20 21.02
CA VAL A 756 17.15 5.15 19.91
C VAL A 756 15.95 6.05 20.20
N LEU A 757 14.90 5.55 20.86
CA LEU A 757 13.75 6.37 21.26
C LEU A 757 14.16 7.43 22.29
N GLY A 758 14.84 7.03 23.37
CA GLY A 758 15.31 7.95 24.42
C GLY A 758 16.27 9.02 23.91
N SER A 759 17.22 8.65 23.04
CA SER A 759 18.13 9.63 22.42
C SER A 759 17.44 10.56 21.42
N SER A 760 16.44 10.07 20.67
CA SER A 760 15.64 10.91 19.76
C SER A 760 14.76 11.91 20.52
N PHE A 761 14.14 11.49 21.63
CA PHE A 761 13.39 12.41 22.50
C PHE A 761 14.28 13.44 23.19
N MET A 762 15.44 13.00 23.71
CA MET A 762 16.42 13.92 24.31
C MET A 762 16.86 15.00 23.31
N GLU A 763 17.20 14.62 22.08
CA GLU A 763 17.64 15.54 21.04
C GLU A 763 16.53 16.51 20.58
N LEU A 764 15.27 16.04 20.57
CA LEU A 764 14.09 16.86 20.21
C LEU A 764 13.70 17.87 21.31
N PHE A 765 13.92 17.54 22.58
CA PHE A 765 13.46 18.34 23.74
C PHE A 765 14.56 18.99 24.57
N LYS A 766 15.85 18.86 24.21
CA LYS A 766 17.00 19.48 24.92
C LYS A 766 16.89 20.99 25.15
N GLU A 767 16.17 21.70 24.28
CA GLU A 767 15.94 23.15 24.36
C GLU A 767 14.82 23.51 25.38
N LEU A 768 14.01 22.54 25.78
CA LEU A 768 12.81 22.72 26.62
C LEU A 768 12.92 22.05 27.99
N VAL A 769 13.59 20.89 28.09
CA VAL A 769 13.68 20.12 29.34
C VAL A 769 15.07 19.48 29.49
N MET A 770 15.80 19.91 30.53
CA MET A 770 17.14 19.43 30.87
C MET A 770 17.10 18.10 31.64
N LEU A 771 16.71 17.02 30.97
CA LEU A 771 16.74 15.64 31.50
C LEU A 771 17.89 14.83 30.88
N ASN A 772 18.48 13.93 31.67
CA ASN A 772 19.52 13.02 31.22
C ASN A 772 18.96 11.94 30.28
N LEU A 773 19.81 11.38 29.41
CA LEU A 773 19.47 10.25 28.53
C LEU A 773 18.82 9.07 29.29
N LYS A 774 19.24 8.81 30.53
CA LYS A 774 18.68 7.75 31.39
C LYS A 774 17.23 8.02 31.80
N GLU A 775 16.89 9.27 32.09
CA GLU A 775 15.53 9.71 32.41
C GLU A 775 14.64 9.69 31.17
N TRP A 776 15.15 10.14 30.02
CA TRP A 776 14.43 10.03 28.74
C TRP A 776 14.15 8.57 28.36
N CYS A 777 15.10 7.66 28.52
CA CYS A 777 14.87 6.23 28.32
C CYS A 777 13.77 5.67 29.25
N LEU A 778 13.73 6.09 30.52
CA LEU A 778 12.68 5.69 31.48
C LEU A 778 11.30 6.19 31.02
N ILE A 779 11.18 7.47 30.66
CA ILE A 779 9.92 8.06 30.15
C ILE A 779 9.46 7.32 28.88
N CYS A 780 10.38 7.05 27.96
CA CYS A 780 10.11 6.32 26.71
C CYS A 780 9.63 4.88 26.95
N ALA A 781 10.27 4.15 27.88
CA ALA A 781 9.86 2.79 28.23
C ALA A 781 8.47 2.74 28.90
N LEU A 782 8.15 3.73 29.75
CA LEU A 782 6.82 3.88 30.33
C LEU A 782 5.76 4.23 29.27
N ALA A 783 6.08 5.10 28.31
CA ALA A 783 5.20 5.42 27.18
C ALA A 783 4.99 4.23 26.22
N MET A 784 5.96 3.34 26.09
CA MET A 784 5.85 2.08 25.34
C MET A 784 4.98 1.03 26.06
N LEU A 785 4.93 1.01 27.40
CA LEU A 785 4.27 -0.06 28.17
C LEU A 785 2.81 -0.36 27.74
N PRO A 786 1.92 0.62 27.48
CA PRO A 786 0.56 0.35 26.99
C PRO A 786 0.51 -0.41 25.67
N THR A 787 1.48 -0.19 24.77
CA THR A 787 1.50 -0.81 23.44
C THR A 787 1.71 -2.33 23.49
N VAL A 788 2.39 -2.83 24.53
CA VAL A 788 2.70 -4.25 24.71
C VAL A 788 1.44 -5.08 25.01
N PHE A 789 0.33 -4.44 25.39
CA PHE A 789 -0.97 -5.07 25.61
C PHE A 789 -1.83 -5.20 24.33
N ILE A 790 -1.34 -4.77 23.16
CA ILE A 790 -2.03 -4.91 21.88
C ILE A 790 -2.07 -6.39 21.43
N LYS A 791 -3.14 -7.09 21.82
CA LYS A 791 -3.38 -8.50 21.43
C LYS A 791 -3.98 -8.71 20.04
N ARG A 792 -4.38 -7.63 19.33
CA ARG A 792 -5.02 -7.73 18.00
C ARG A 792 -3.97 -7.67 16.89
N LEU A 793 -3.65 -8.84 16.31
CA LEU A 793 -2.64 -9.01 15.26
C LEU A 793 -2.86 -8.06 14.06
N SER A 794 -4.13 -7.80 13.71
CA SER A 794 -4.50 -6.87 12.64
C SER A 794 -4.12 -5.42 12.91
N ILE A 795 -4.18 -4.96 14.17
CA ILE A 795 -3.74 -3.60 14.55
C ILE A 795 -2.22 -3.54 14.46
N LEU A 796 -1.55 -4.53 15.07
CA LEU A 796 -0.10 -4.61 15.16
C LEU A 796 0.58 -4.62 13.77
N ALA A 797 -0.10 -5.15 12.76
CA ALA A 797 0.33 -5.11 11.37
C ALA A 797 0.20 -3.73 10.69
N TRP A 798 -0.87 -2.96 10.97
CA TRP A 798 -0.98 -1.57 10.48
C TRP A 798 0.09 -0.67 11.10
N LEU A 799 0.43 -0.89 12.38
CA LEU A 799 1.55 -0.21 13.03
C LEU A 799 2.88 -0.53 12.32
N SER A 800 3.09 -1.80 11.94
CA SER A 800 4.25 -2.22 11.15
C SER A 800 4.33 -1.49 9.79
N MET A 801 3.22 -1.41 9.05
CA MET A 801 3.19 -0.70 7.75
C MET A 801 3.52 0.78 7.88
N LEU A 802 3.03 1.45 8.93
CA LEU A 802 3.33 2.86 9.20
C LEU A 802 4.81 3.07 9.53
N ALA A 803 5.41 2.16 10.29
CA ALA A 803 6.84 2.20 10.61
C ALA A 803 7.73 2.05 9.37
N VAL A 804 7.38 1.16 8.43
CA VAL A 804 8.09 1.01 7.14
C VAL A 804 8.07 2.30 6.33
N VAL A 805 6.91 2.94 6.21
CA VAL A 805 6.78 4.22 5.48
C VAL A 805 7.67 5.29 6.13
N ALA A 806 7.70 5.36 7.46
CA ALA A 806 8.62 6.26 8.17
C ALA A 806 10.10 5.95 7.87
N VAL A 807 10.54 4.68 7.86
CA VAL A 807 11.92 4.30 7.47
C VAL A 807 12.29 4.80 6.07
N PHE A 808 11.41 4.62 5.08
CA PHE A 808 11.66 5.11 3.73
C PHE A 808 11.74 6.64 3.67
N ILE A 809 10.83 7.36 4.33
CA ILE A 809 10.89 8.83 4.36
C ILE A 809 12.16 9.32 5.07
N ILE A 810 12.61 8.68 6.16
CA ILE A 810 13.89 9.02 6.82
C ILE A 810 15.07 8.78 5.87
N ALA A 811 15.08 7.67 5.13
CA ALA A 811 16.13 7.40 4.14
C ALA A 811 16.14 8.47 3.03
N PHE A 812 14.98 8.88 2.51
CA PHE A 812 14.88 9.97 1.54
C PHE A 812 15.29 11.34 2.11
N ILE A 813 14.97 11.65 3.37
CA ILE A 813 15.45 12.89 4.02
C ILE A 813 16.97 12.87 4.18
N LEU A 814 17.56 11.76 4.59
CA LEU A 814 19.02 11.63 4.72
C LEU A 814 19.73 11.75 3.36
N LEU A 815 19.18 11.14 2.31
CA LEU A 815 19.70 11.28 0.93
C LEU A 815 19.52 12.70 0.40
N GLY A 816 18.34 13.30 0.53
CA GLY A 816 18.06 14.66 0.07
C GLY A 816 18.87 15.73 0.81
N PHE A 817 19.11 15.54 2.12
CA PHE A 817 20.01 16.38 2.91
C PHE A 817 21.45 16.28 2.43
N THR A 818 21.99 15.05 2.30
CA THR A 818 23.38 14.84 1.88
C THR A 818 23.61 15.28 0.43
N LEU A 819 22.66 15.11 -0.47
CA LEU A 819 22.67 15.66 -1.83
C LEU A 819 22.61 17.20 -1.86
N GLY A 820 21.83 17.81 -0.97
CA GLY A 820 21.76 19.27 -0.82
C GLY A 820 23.06 19.89 -0.31
N ASP A 821 23.83 19.15 0.49
CA ASP A 821 25.17 19.49 0.98
C ASP A 821 26.28 18.77 0.19
N SER A 822 26.07 18.52 -1.10
CA SER A 822 27.02 17.81 -1.99
C SER A 822 28.38 18.51 -2.11
N ASN A 823 28.43 19.84 -1.93
CA ASN A 823 29.68 20.61 -1.85
C ASN A 823 30.58 20.21 -0.67
N SER A 824 30.06 19.53 0.37
CA SER A 824 30.85 19.05 1.49
C SER A 824 31.42 17.64 1.28
N TRP A 825 31.08 16.96 0.19
CA TRP A 825 31.53 15.59 -0.07
C TRP A 825 33.02 15.52 -0.42
N THR A 826 33.78 14.80 0.39
CA THR A 826 35.20 14.51 0.15
C THR A 826 35.49 13.05 0.47
N LEU A 827 36.19 12.32 -0.39
CA LEU A 827 36.51 10.90 -0.16
C LEU A 827 37.34 10.68 1.11
N ASP A 828 38.18 11.66 1.49
CA ASP A 828 39.04 11.63 2.68
C ASP A 828 38.26 11.56 4.01
N LYS A 829 36.96 11.85 3.99
CA LYS A 829 36.06 11.67 5.14
C LYS A 829 35.73 10.21 5.42
N ILE A 830 35.88 9.31 4.43
CA ILE A 830 35.75 7.86 4.61
C ILE A 830 37.11 7.34 5.11
N PRO A 831 37.22 6.79 6.33
CA PRO A 831 38.50 6.35 6.85
C PRO A 831 39.15 5.24 6.02
N SER A 832 40.49 5.22 6.03
CA SER A 832 41.26 4.05 5.59
C SER A 832 40.91 2.82 6.42
N PHE A 833 41.05 1.62 5.84
CA PHE A 833 40.78 0.36 6.53
C PHE A 833 41.52 0.22 7.86
N ASN A 834 40.78 -0.08 8.94
CA ASN A 834 41.33 -0.24 10.29
C ASN A 834 40.91 -1.59 10.87
N ILE A 835 41.88 -2.48 11.06
CA ILE A 835 41.68 -3.86 11.53
C ILE A 835 41.05 -3.96 12.93
N ASN A 836 41.19 -2.93 13.78
CA ASN A 836 40.67 -2.95 15.15
C ASN A 836 39.19 -2.57 15.25
N THR A 837 38.68 -1.75 14.32
CA THR A 837 37.29 -1.28 14.29
C THR A 837 36.43 -2.00 13.26
N PHE A 838 37.05 -2.57 12.21
CA PHE A 838 36.37 -3.35 11.17
C PHE A 838 35.53 -4.54 11.70
N PRO A 839 35.97 -5.34 12.70
CA PRO A 839 35.13 -6.39 13.28
C PRO A 839 33.84 -5.86 13.94
N VAL A 840 33.86 -4.63 14.47
CA VAL A 840 32.69 -3.97 15.05
C VAL A 840 31.71 -3.52 13.95
N SER A 841 32.24 -3.01 12.83
CA SER A 841 31.45 -2.71 11.62
C SER A 841 30.73 -3.96 11.09
N LEU A 842 31.46 -5.07 10.97
CA LEU A 842 30.95 -6.38 10.55
C LEU A 842 29.79 -6.88 11.44
N GLY A 843 29.91 -6.76 12.75
CA GLY A 843 28.82 -7.09 13.69
C GLY A 843 27.56 -6.24 13.48
N ILE A 844 27.70 -4.91 13.31
CA ILE A 844 26.59 -3.98 13.03
C ILE A 844 25.89 -4.34 11.71
N ILE A 845 26.66 -4.61 10.66
CA ILE A 845 26.13 -4.95 9.33
C ILE A 845 25.43 -6.32 9.37
N MET A 846 25.98 -7.31 10.08
CA MET A 846 25.28 -8.59 10.33
C MET A 846 23.95 -8.41 11.06
N PHE A 847 23.91 -7.61 12.14
CA PHE A 847 22.64 -7.32 12.84
C PHE A 847 21.59 -6.73 11.90
N SER A 848 22.02 -5.91 10.93
CA SER A 848 21.11 -5.23 10.00
C SER A 848 20.31 -6.16 9.08
N TYR A 849 20.73 -7.41 8.85
CA TYR A 849 20.12 -8.33 7.87
C TYR A 849 19.38 -9.53 8.51
N CYS A 850 19.04 -9.46 9.81
CA CYS A 850 18.47 -10.57 10.59
C CYS A 850 16.98 -10.90 10.32
N GLY A 851 16.57 -11.04 9.06
CA GLY A 851 15.17 -11.32 8.68
C GLY A 851 14.75 -12.80 8.68
N HIS A 852 15.70 -13.75 8.70
CA HIS A 852 15.47 -15.15 8.32
C HIS A 852 14.47 -15.91 9.20
N THR A 853 14.29 -15.51 10.45
CA THR A 853 13.39 -16.13 11.44
C THR A 853 11.95 -16.23 10.95
N VAL A 854 11.48 -15.29 10.12
CA VAL A 854 10.09 -15.20 9.65
C VAL A 854 9.89 -15.50 8.17
N PHE A 855 10.97 -15.71 7.40
CA PHE A 855 10.88 -16.08 5.99
C PHE A 855 10.08 -17.37 5.72
N PRO A 856 10.18 -18.45 6.54
CA PRO A 856 9.31 -19.62 6.41
C PRO A 856 7.82 -19.31 6.53
N GLY A 857 7.47 -18.34 7.39
CA GLY A 857 6.10 -17.90 7.62
C GLY A 857 5.56 -17.06 6.47
N ILE A 858 6.36 -16.11 5.97
CA ILE A 858 6.02 -15.31 4.79
C ILE A 858 5.79 -16.24 3.60
N GLU A 859 6.72 -17.17 3.32
CA GLU A 859 6.60 -18.11 2.18
C GLU A 859 5.40 -19.04 2.31
N GLY A 860 5.07 -19.51 3.52
CA GLY A 860 3.88 -20.32 3.78
C GLY A 860 2.56 -19.58 3.58
N SER A 861 2.53 -18.25 3.69
CA SER A 861 1.34 -17.44 3.44
C SER A 861 1.10 -17.11 1.95
N MET A 862 2.09 -17.33 1.09
CA MET A 862 2.02 -16.92 -0.32
C MET A 862 1.03 -17.75 -1.13
N GLN A 863 0.14 -17.09 -1.90
CA GLN A 863 -0.72 -17.74 -2.90
C GLN A 863 0.06 -18.60 -3.92
N LYS A 864 1.33 -18.26 -4.16
CA LYS A 864 2.22 -18.95 -5.11
C LYS A 864 3.63 -19.06 -4.52
N PRO A 865 3.88 -19.99 -3.57
CA PRO A 865 5.17 -20.09 -2.84
C PRO A 865 6.37 -20.32 -3.75
N VAL A 866 6.16 -20.96 -4.92
CA VAL A 866 7.16 -21.10 -6.00
C VAL A 866 7.82 -19.78 -6.38
N LYS A 867 7.12 -18.65 -6.28
CA LYS A 867 7.67 -17.31 -6.57
C LYS A 867 8.56 -16.72 -5.47
N TYR A 868 8.73 -17.39 -4.32
CA TYR A 868 9.51 -16.89 -3.18
C TYR A 868 10.92 -16.43 -3.56
N LYS A 869 11.65 -17.19 -4.39
CA LYS A 869 13.00 -16.78 -4.88
C LYS A 869 12.97 -15.37 -5.49
N SER A 870 12.05 -15.14 -6.43
CA SER A 870 11.89 -13.84 -7.09
C SER A 870 11.46 -12.72 -6.13
N VAL A 871 10.80 -13.07 -5.01
CA VAL A 871 10.43 -12.10 -3.96
C VAL A 871 11.64 -11.75 -3.08
N THR A 872 12.40 -12.74 -2.61
CA THR A 872 13.54 -12.51 -1.71
C THR A 872 14.68 -11.76 -2.41
N HIS A 873 15.04 -12.14 -3.64
CA HIS A 873 16.07 -11.43 -4.43
C HIS A 873 15.74 -9.93 -4.58
N ARG A 874 14.49 -9.58 -4.90
CA ARG A 874 14.07 -8.16 -4.97
C ARG A 874 14.09 -7.46 -3.60
N ALA A 875 13.75 -8.17 -2.51
CA ALA A 875 13.77 -7.59 -1.17
C ALA A 875 15.20 -7.25 -0.74
N PHE A 876 16.14 -8.19 -0.89
CA PHE A 876 17.54 -7.97 -0.54
C PHE A 876 18.20 -6.91 -1.43
N ILE A 877 18.05 -6.97 -2.76
CA ILE A 877 18.59 -5.94 -3.67
C ILE A 877 18.09 -4.53 -3.27
N SER A 878 16.79 -4.36 -3.04
CA SER A 878 16.21 -3.07 -2.65
C SER A 878 16.74 -2.57 -1.30
N VAL A 879 16.78 -3.43 -0.28
CA VAL A 879 17.21 -3.04 1.08
C VAL A 879 18.72 -2.78 1.13
N THR A 880 19.53 -3.59 0.43
CA THR A 880 20.97 -3.41 0.33
C THR A 880 21.32 -2.11 -0.41
N ALA A 881 20.62 -1.78 -1.50
CA ALA A 881 20.81 -0.51 -2.20
C ALA A 881 20.54 0.70 -1.28
N VAL A 882 19.39 0.72 -0.57
CA VAL A 882 19.08 1.82 0.37
C VAL A 882 20.13 1.93 1.48
N LYS A 883 20.55 0.81 2.08
CA LYS A 883 21.60 0.79 3.12
C LYS A 883 22.95 1.31 2.60
N PHE A 884 23.33 0.92 1.38
CA PHE A 884 24.57 1.36 0.74
C PHE A 884 24.55 2.86 0.45
N LEU A 885 23.49 3.37 -0.19
CA LEU A 885 23.39 4.79 -0.58
C LEU A 885 23.34 5.70 0.65
N VAL A 886 22.47 5.41 1.64
CA VAL A 886 22.40 6.21 2.89
C VAL A 886 23.73 6.12 3.65
N GLY A 887 24.33 4.93 3.70
CA GLY A 887 25.63 4.71 4.34
C GLY A 887 26.74 5.56 3.71
N LEU A 888 26.87 5.51 2.39
CA LEU A 888 27.89 6.20 1.61
C LEU A 888 27.78 7.72 1.74
N PHE A 889 26.63 8.30 1.38
CA PHE A 889 26.49 9.77 1.33
C PHE A 889 26.52 10.41 2.71
N CYS A 890 25.94 9.78 3.75
CA CYS A 890 26.10 10.29 5.11
C CYS A 890 27.54 10.21 5.63
N CYS A 891 28.34 9.23 5.19
CA CYS A 891 29.77 9.19 5.52
C CYS A 891 30.57 10.26 4.77
N LEU A 892 30.28 10.50 3.48
CA LEU A 892 30.86 11.58 2.68
C LEU A 892 30.53 12.99 3.23
N THR A 893 29.35 13.19 3.81
CA THR A 893 29.00 14.45 4.50
C THR A 893 29.64 14.54 5.89
N PHE A 894 29.40 13.57 6.79
CA PHE A 894 29.74 13.71 8.23
C PHE A 894 31.15 13.24 8.62
N GLY A 895 31.76 12.32 7.87
CA GLY A 895 33.10 11.78 8.14
C GLY A 895 33.33 11.33 9.59
N SER A 896 34.40 11.84 10.19
CA SER A 896 34.81 11.55 11.58
C SER A 896 33.80 11.97 12.66
N ASN A 897 32.83 12.83 12.35
CA ASN A 897 31.80 13.25 13.29
C ASN A 897 30.62 12.26 13.39
N THR A 898 30.56 11.24 12.52
CA THR A 898 29.46 10.28 12.43
C THR A 898 29.17 9.58 13.76
N LYS A 899 27.98 9.82 14.33
CA LYS A 899 27.50 9.17 15.55
C LYS A 899 26.86 7.82 15.21
N SER A 900 26.75 6.93 16.21
CA SER A 900 26.16 5.59 16.02
C SER A 900 24.68 5.58 15.64
N ILE A 901 24.01 6.74 15.71
CA ILE A 901 22.65 6.97 15.21
C ILE A 901 22.73 8.27 14.38
N VAL A 902 22.71 8.15 13.05
CA VAL A 902 22.98 9.29 12.14
C VAL A 902 22.00 10.47 12.29
N ILE A 903 20.80 10.24 12.83
CA ILE A 903 19.81 11.30 13.07
C ILE A 903 20.34 12.42 14.00
N ILE A 904 21.25 12.07 14.91
CA ILE A 904 21.87 13.01 15.85
C ILE A 904 22.82 13.96 15.10
N ASN A 905 23.52 13.48 14.06
CA ASN A 905 24.34 14.35 13.20
C ASN A 905 23.48 15.38 12.45
N LEU A 906 22.35 14.94 11.88
CA LEU A 906 21.41 15.81 11.16
C LEU A 906 20.84 16.91 12.07
N SER A 907 20.56 16.58 13.33
CA SER A 907 20.04 17.55 14.31
C SER A 907 21.11 18.56 14.77
N LEU A 908 22.30 18.07 15.16
CA LEU A 908 23.41 18.90 15.62
C LEU A 908 23.96 19.84 14.54
N SER A 909 23.93 19.44 13.26
CA SER A 909 24.63 20.17 12.20
C SER A 909 23.90 21.41 11.66
N TYR A 910 22.57 21.51 11.82
CA TYR A 910 21.78 22.57 11.19
C TYR A 910 20.59 23.11 12.02
N GLY A 911 20.17 22.45 13.12
CA GLY A 911 19.03 22.89 13.95
C GLY A 911 17.65 22.95 13.26
N SER A 912 17.60 22.72 11.95
CA SER A 912 16.45 22.98 11.07
C SER A 912 15.22 22.13 11.39
N ILE A 913 14.03 22.62 11.02
CA ILE A 913 12.79 21.86 11.19
C ILE A 913 12.82 20.53 10.41
N LEU A 914 13.61 20.41 9.33
CA LEU A 914 13.82 19.15 8.62
C LEU A 914 14.48 18.07 9.50
N SER A 915 15.43 18.43 10.37
CA SER A 915 16.03 17.48 11.32
C SER A 915 15.03 17.12 12.43
N LYS A 916 14.27 18.09 12.94
CA LYS A 916 13.21 17.86 13.93
C LYS A 916 12.12 16.92 13.38
N ILE A 917 11.70 17.09 12.12
CA ILE A 917 10.78 16.16 11.41
C ILE A 917 11.37 14.77 11.28
N ALA A 918 12.63 14.64 10.84
CA ALA A 918 13.26 13.33 10.67
C ALA A 918 13.38 12.59 12.02
N THR A 919 13.69 13.31 13.11
CA THR A 919 13.68 12.78 14.49
C THR A 919 12.28 12.33 14.93
N VAL A 920 11.23 13.10 14.62
CA VAL A 920 9.83 12.69 14.87
C VAL A 920 9.45 11.44 14.07
N LEU A 921 9.89 11.29 12.83
CA LEU A 921 9.69 10.07 12.03
C LEU A 921 10.44 8.87 12.62
N VAL A 922 11.64 9.06 13.17
CA VAL A 922 12.39 8.02 13.90
C VAL A 922 11.61 7.58 15.15
N ILE A 923 11.07 8.54 15.91
CA ILE A 923 10.20 8.28 17.07
C ILE A 923 8.96 7.45 16.67
N ILE A 924 8.26 7.86 15.60
CA ILE A 924 7.07 7.18 15.06
C ILE A 924 7.41 5.74 14.65
N ASN A 925 8.47 5.54 13.87
CA ASN A 925 8.94 4.23 13.44
C ASN A 925 9.18 3.30 14.64
N ILE A 926 9.95 3.75 15.62
CA ILE A 926 10.33 2.93 16.77
C ILE A 926 9.12 2.60 17.66
N TYR A 927 8.28 3.59 17.96
CA TYR A 927 7.10 3.41 18.81
C TYR A 927 6.12 2.37 18.23
N PHE A 928 6.03 2.29 16.90
CA PHE A 928 5.18 1.33 16.20
C PHE A 928 5.88 0.01 15.82
N SER A 929 7.21 -0.04 15.76
CA SER A 929 8.00 -1.27 15.57
C SER A 929 8.27 -2.06 16.87
N TYR A 930 8.36 -1.38 18.01
CA TYR A 930 8.58 -2.00 19.32
C TYR A 930 7.56 -3.09 19.70
N PRO A 931 6.23 -2.90 19.53
CA PRO A 931 5.26 -3.85 20.06
C PRO A 931 5.24 -5.16 19.26
N LEU A 932 5.74 -5.17 18.01
CA LEU A 932 5.91 -6.38 17.19
C LEU A 932 7.01 -7.29 17.77
N ASN A 933 8.18 -6.71 18.02
CA ASN A 933 9.32 -7.42 18.63
C ASN A 933 8.97 -7.87 20.06
N MET A 934 8.29 -6.99 20.82
CA MET A 934 7.86 -7.31 22.18
C MET A 934 6.77 -8.39 22.21
N PHE A 935 5.87 -8.47 21.20
CA PHE A 935 4.92 -9.56 21.06
C PHE A 935 5.64 -10.91 20.82
N VAL A 936 6.65 -10.94 19.94
CA VAL A 936 7.45 -12.15 19.64
C VAL A 936 8.11 -12.70 20.89
N VAL A 937 8.83 -11.86 21.65
CA VAL A 937 9.50 -12.25 22.90
C VAL A 937 8.48 -12.74 23.93
N SER A 938 7.45 -11.93 24.19
CA SER A 938 6.55 -12.16 25.33
C SER A 938 5.52 -13.26 25.08
N GLY A 939 5.09 -13.46 23.83
CA GLY A 939 4.28 -14.62 23.44
C GLY A 939 5.05 -15.92 23.60
N THR A 940 6.36 -15.94 23.30
CA THR A 940 7.21 -17.12 23.51
C THR A 940 7.39 -17.43 24.99
N LEU A 941 7.56 -16.40 25.84
CA LEU A 941 7.67 -16.57 27.29
C LEU A 941 6.36 -17.08 27.92
N ASP A 942 5.19 -16.58 27.50
CA ASP A 942 3.91 -17.17 27.91
C ASP A 942 3.85 -18.65 27.52
N ILE A 943 4.19 -18.96 26.27
CA ILE A 943 4.13 -20.32 25.72
C ILE A 943 5.07 -21.30 26.45
N ILE A 944 6.24 -20.86 26.91
CA ILE A 944 7.24 -21.68 27.64
C ILE A 944 6.96 -21.77 29.16
N LEU A 945 6.47 -20.69 29.77
CA LEU A 945 6.38 -20.58 31.23
C LEU A 945 4.95 -20.76 31.78
N LEU A 946 3.91 -20.26 31.11
CA LEU A 946 2.53 -20.34 31.59
C LEU A 946 2.07 -21.79 31.87
N PRO A 947 2.44 -22.82 31.07
CA PRO A 947 2.11 -24.21 31.37
C PRO A 947 2.74 -24.73 32.68
N LYS A 948 3.83 -24.11 33.16
CA LYS A 948 4.48 -24.45 34.44
C LYS A 948 3.78 -23.83 35.64
N PHE A 949 2.88 -22.86 35.42
CA PHE A 949 2.12 -22.16 36.45
C PHE A 949 0.62 -22.41 36.29
N PRO A 950 0.10 -23.61 36.67
CA PRO A 950 -1.27 -24.03 36.37
C PRO A 950 -2.34 -23.09 36.95
N LEU A 951 -2.07 -22.43 38.08
CA LEU A 951 -2.92 -21.37 38.64
C LEU A 951 -3.13 -20.19 37.66
N CYS A 952 -2.07 -19.76 36.96
CA CYS A 952 -2.12 -18.69 35.97
C CYS A 952 -2.68 -19.16 34.62
N TYR A 953 -2.52 -20.43 34.28
CA TYR A 953 -3.09 -21.02 33.07
C TYR A 953 -4.62 -21.18 33.16
N ASN A 954 -5.14 -21.80 34.25
CA ASN A 954 -6.56 -22.17 34.35
C ASN A 954 -7.49 -20.99 34.71
N HIS A 955 -7.04 -20.05 35.54
CA HIS A 955 -7.92 -18.98 36.05
C HIS A 955 -7.71 -17.65 35.33
N LYS A 956 -8.77 -17.13 34.69
CA LYS A 956 -8.75 -15.86 33.91
C LYS A 956 -8.15 -14.66 34.68
N ARG A 957 -8.41 -14.54 35.99
CA ARG A 957 -7.85 -13.45 36.82
C ARG A 957 -6.33 -13.55 36.99
N TYR A 958 -5.82 -14.74 37.29
CA TYR A 958 -4.38 -14.99 37.41
C TYR A 958 -3.68 -14.96 36.04
N ASN A 959 -4.36 -15.35 34.96
CA ASN A 959 -3.88 -15.16 33.59
C ASN A 959 -3.66 -13.68 33.24
N TYR A 960 -4.61 -12.80 33.61
CA TYR A 960 -4.45 -11.35 33.43
C TYR A 960 -3.28 -10.79 34.25
N LEU A 961 -3.15 -11.20 35.51
CA LEU A 961 -2.03 -10.81 36.38
C LEU A 961 -0.68 -11.31 35.85
N TRP A 962 -0.61 -12.53 35.31
CA TRP A 962 0.57 -13.08 34.65
C TRP A 962 0.98 -12.25 33.44
N VAL A 963 0.03 -11.89 32.57
CA VAL A 963 0.30 -11.04 31.40
C VAL A 963 0.78 -9.66 31.86
N LEU A 964 0.10 -9.03 32.83
CA LEU A 964 0.50 -7.73 33.38
C LEU A 964 1.93 -7.77 33.95
N PHE A 965 2.24 -8.78 34.77
CA PHE A 965 3.56 -8.96 35.37
C PHE A 965 4.65 -9.20 34.32
N THR A 966 4.46 -10.17 33.42
CA THR A 966 5.46 -10.51 32.39
C THR A 966 5.72 -9.36 31.43
N ARG A 967 4.68 -8.64 30.96
CA ARG A 967 4.87 -7.51 30.03
C ARG A 967 5.61 -6.36 30.71
N THR A 968 5.23 -6.02 31.94
CA THR A 968 5.89 -4.95 32.70
C THR A 968 7.34 -5.31 33.05
N PHE A 969 7.60 -6.54 33.51
CA PHE A 969 8.95 -7.04 33.77
C PHE A 969 9.85 -6.97 32.53
N LEU A 970 9.33 -7.37 31.36
CA LEU A 970 10.11 -7.36 30.12
C LEU A 970 10.45 -5.93 29.66
N VAL A 971 9.50 -5.00 29.71
CA VAL A 971 9.77 -3.57 29.41
C VAL A 971 10.83 -3.02 30.37
N LEU A 972 10.68 -3.24 31.68
CA LEU A 972 11.64 -2.78 32.69
C LEU A 972 13.03 -3.42 32.54
N SER A 973 13.12 -4.70 32.13
CA SER A 973 14.41 -5.34 31.88
C SER A 973 15.10 -4.82 30.61
N THR A 974 14.35 -4.49 29.54
CA THR A 974 14.94 -3.84 28.36
C THR A 974 15.46 -2.43 28.69
N LEU A 975 14.73 -1.68 29.51
CA LEU A 975 15.17 -0.39 30.04
C LEU A 975 16.45 -0.53 30.89
N GLY A 976 16.51 -1.54 31.77
CA GLY A 976 17.67 -1.79 32.63
C GLY A 976 18.96 -1.97 31.82
N ILE A 977 18.91 -2.74 30.72
CA ILE A 977 20.07 -2.93 29.83
C ILE A 977 20.40 -1.63 29.08
N ALA A 978 19.40 -0.92 28.54
CA ALA A 978 19.58 0.35 27.83
C ALA A 978 20.20 1.46 28.71
N VAL A 979 19.92 1.44 30.02
CA VAL A 979 20.47 2.39 31.02
C VAL A 979 21.85 1.95 31.53
N ALA A 980 22.12 0.64 31.61
CA ALA A 980 23.40 0.09 32.04
C ALA A 980 24.50 0.24 30.98
N VAL A 981 24.16 0.10 29.69
CA VAL A 981 25.11 0.20 28.57
C VAL A 981 24.61 1.20 27.53
N PRO A 982 24.95 2.50 27.63
CA PRO A 982 24.47 3.54 26.71
C PRO A 982 25.13 3.54 25.32
N HIS A 983 25.87 2.49 24.94
CA HIS A 983 26.65 2.42 23.70
C HIS A 983 25.93 1.62 22.60
N PHE A 984 24.96 2.27 21.94
CA PHE A 984 24.08 1.67 20.91
C PHE A 984 24.85 0.85 19.86
N GLY A 985 25.88 1.43 19.23
CA GLY A 985 26.63 0.74 18.17
C GLY A 985 27.40 -0.51 18.64
N LEU A 986 27.92 -0.50 19.88
CA LEU A 986 28.64 -1.65 20.44
C LEU A 986 27.67 -2.79 20.81
N LEU A 987 26.52 -2.47 21.41
CA LEU A 987 25.47 -3.46 21.66
C LEU A 987 24.93 -4.07 20.36
N MET A 988 24.65 -3.23 19.36
CA MET A 988 24.20 -3.67 18.04
C MET A 988 25.22 -4.62 17.38
N SER A 989 26.51 -4.32 17.50
CA SER A 989 27.59 -5.20 17.05
C SER A 989 27.61 -6.55 17.79
N ILE A 990 27.55 -6.54 19.13
CA ILE A 990 27.55 -7.76 19.96
C ILE A 990 26.34 -8.65 19.61
N PHE A 991 25.15 -8.07 19.50
CA PHE A 991 23.92 -8.80 19.19
C PHE A 991 23.94 -9.38 17.75
N GLY A 992 24.51 -8.65 16.78
CA GLY A 992 24.70 -9.13 15.41
C GLY A 992 25.72 -10.25 15.31
N SER A 993 26.84 -10.11 16.01
CA SER A 993 27.94 -11.09 16.02
C SER A 993 27.52 -12.41 16.68
N LEU A 994 26.72 -12.34 17.76
CA LEU A 994 26.26 -13.51 18.49
C LEU A 994 25.02 -14.17 17.87
N PHE A 995 23.90 -13.44 17.78
CA PHE A 995 22.63 -14.02 17.32
C PHE A 995 22.42 -13.87 15.82
N GLY A 996 22.86 -12.76 15.24
CA GLY A 996 22.72 -12.47 13.81
C GLY A 996 23.50 -13.45 12.93
N ALA A 997 24.78 -13.70 13.22
CA ALA A 997 25.60 -14.68 12.49
C ALA A 997 24.98 -16.09 12.50
N CYS A 998 24.40 -16.49 13.65
CA CYS A 998 23.70 -17.78 13.80
C CYS A 998 22.47 -17.88 12.89
N ILE A 999 21.58 -16.88 12.94
CA ILE A 999 20.31 -16.84 12.19
C ILE A 999 20.51 -16.60 10.69
N THR A 1000 21.49 -15.79 10.30
CA THR A 1000 21.62 -15.34 8.91
C THR A 1000 22.54 -16.20 8.06
N MET A 1001 23.54 -16.87 8.66
CA MET A 1001 24.57 -17.60 7.90
C MET A 1001 24.79 -19.03 8.38
N ILE A 1002 24.99 -19.25 9.69
CA ILE A 1002 25.42 -20.56 10.21
C ILE A 1002 24.28 -21.59 10.13
N PHE A 1003 23.13 -21.33 10.77
CA PHE A 1003 22.05 -22.30 10.83
C PHE A 1003 21.42 -22.64 9.46
N PRO A 1004 21.14 -21.68 8.54
CA PRO A 1004 20.56 -22.00 7.23
C PRO A 1004 21.41 -22.99 6.42
N CYS A 1005 22.73 -22.77 6.39
CA CYS A 1005 23.66 -23.61 5.64
C CYS A 1005 23.84 -24.98 6.31
N LEU A 1006 23.99 -25.04 7.64
CA LEU A 1006 24.09 -26.33 8.35
C LEU A 1006 22.84 -27.20 8.13
N PHE A 1007 21.65 -26.63 8.19
CA PHE A 1007 20.40 -27.37 7.93
C PHE A 1007 20.29 -27.83 6.47
N HIS A 1008 20.71 -26.99 5.52
CA HIS A 1008 20.65 -27.33 4.10
C HIS A 1008 21.66 -28.43 3.72
N LEU A 1009 22.91 -28.31 4.19
CA LEU A 1009 23.95 -29.34 4.07
C LEU A 1009 23.48 -30.68 4.66
N GLN A 1010 22.96 -30.69 5.90
CA GLN A 1010 22.58 -31.93 6.58
C GLN A 1010 21.32 -32.58 5.98
N LEU A 1011 20.32 -31.80 5.54
CA LEU A 1011 19.10 -32.35 4.90
C LEU A 1011 19.32 -32.81 3.45
N LYS A 1012 20.36 -32.33 2.76
CA LYS A 1012 20.54 -32.57 1.31
C LYS A 1012 21.93 -33.03 0.88
N TRP A 1013 22.80 -33.45 1.80
CA TRP A 1013 24.18 -33.85 1.53
C TRP A 1013 24.36 -34.74 0.28
N ASN A 1014 23.51 -35.77 0.12
CA ASN A 1014 23.60 -36.71 -1.01
C ASN A 1014 22.99 -36.19 -2.33
N LYS A 1015 22.39 -35.00 -2.32
CA LYS A 1015 21.75 -34.33 -3.47
C LYS A 1015 22.46 -33.03 -3.88
N LEU A 1016 23.52 -32.65 -3.15
CA LEU A 1016 24.32 -31.46 -3.39
C LEU A 1016 25.56 -31.79 -4.23
N THR A 1017 25.81 -31.00 -5.27
CA THR A 1017 27.07 -31.03 -6.02
C THR A 1017 28.23 -30.57 -5.14
N TRP A 1018 29.45 -31.05 -5.42
CA TRP A 1018 30.63 -30.78 -4.57
C TRP A 1018 30.87 -29.28 -4.36
N TYR A 1019 30.77 -28.47 -5.42
CA TYR A 1019 30.97 -27.03 -5.35
C TYR A 1019 29.96 -26.34 -4.42
N LYS A 1020 28.69 -26.76 -4.42
CA LYS A 1020 27.67 -26.21 -3.50
C LYS A 1020 27.97 -26.54 -2.05
N LYS A 1021 28.49 -27.74 -1.76
CA LYS A 1021 28.97 -28.09 -0.41
C LYS A 1021 30.10 -27.16 0.03
N VAL A 1022 31.09 -26.92 -0.84
CA VAL A 1022 32.20 -26.01 -0.54
C VAL A 1022 31.70 -24.58 -0.30
N CYS A 1023 30.83 -24.04 -1.15
CA CYS A 1023 30.24 -22.71 -0.95
C CYS A 1023 29.45 -22.60 0.37
N GLU A 1024 28.57 -23.56 0.67
CA GLU A 1024 27.79 -23.56 1.91
C GLU A 1024 28.68 -23.72 3.16
N MET A 1025 29.77 -24.50 3.10
CA MET A 1025 30.76 -24.60 4.18
C MET A 1025 31.58 -23.31 4.36
N LEU A 1026 31.95 -22.62 3.27
CA LEU A 1026 32.65 -21.34 3.33
C LEU A 1026 31.76 -20.23 3.95
N ILE A 1027 30.45 -20.25 3.70
CA ILE A 1027 29.50 -19.32 4.36
C ILE A 1027 29.41 -19.61 5.87
N VAL A 1028 29.40 -20.88 6.29
CA VAL A 1028 29.46 -21.26 7.71
C VAL A 1028 30.77 -20.79 8.35
N LEU A 1029 31.92 -21.02 7.70
CA LEU A 1029 33.23 -20.59 8.20
C LEU A 1029 33.31 -19.07 8.33
N PHE A 1030 32.88 -18.33 7.30
CA PHE A 1030 32.80 -16.86 7.35
C PHE A 1030 31.88 -16.39 8.50
N GLY A 1031 30.71 -17.00 8.68
CA GLY A 1031 29.81 -16.69 9.79
C GLY A 1031 30.43 -16.91 11.17
N ILE A 1032 31.19 -17.99 11.37
CA ILE A 1032 31.89 -18.29 12.62
C ILE A 1032 33.04 -17.30 12.88
N VAL A 1033 33.87 -17.02 11.87
CA VAL A 1033 34.98 -16.07 11.98
C VAL A 1033 34.45 -14.66 12.24
N ALA A 1034 33.41 -14.24 11.51
CA ALA A 1034 32.79 -12.94 11.68
C ALA A 1034 32.14 -12.78 13.07
N GLY A 1035 31.40 -13.79 13.52
CA GLY A 1035 30.76 -13.78 14.84
C GLY A 1035 31.77 -13.76 16.00
N THR A 1036 32.85 -14.51 15.91
CA THR A 1036 33.89 -14.56 16.97
C THR A 1036 34.73 -13.27 17.01
N LEU A 1037 35.18 -12.75 15.86
CA LEU A 1037 35.90 -11.48 15.78
C LEU A 1037 35.02 -10.30 16.19
N GLY A 1038 33.79 -10.22 15.66
CA GLY A 1038 32.85 -9.15 16.00
C GLY A 1038 32.51 -9.13 17.48
N LEU A 1039 32.24 -10.29 18.09
CA LEU A 1039 31.96 -10.40 19.52
C LEU A 1039 33.16 -10.02 20.39
N SER A 1040 34.36 -10.52 20.08
CA SER A 1040 35.56 -10.27 20.90
C SER A 1040 35.98 -8.80 20.86
N TYR A 1041 36.16 -8.21 19.68
CA TYR A 1041 36.54 -6.80 19.53
C TYR A 1041 35.47 -5.85 20.09
N SER A 1042 34.18 -6.14 19.90
CA SER A 1042 33.11 -5.29 20.46
C SER A 1042 33.02 -5.40 21.98
N SER A 1043 33.34 -6.56 22.56
CA SER A 1043 33.39 -6.73 24.02
C SER A 1043 34.61 -6.03 24.64
N ILE A 1044 35.76 -6.03 23.95
CA ILE A 1044 36.95 -5.26 24.35
C ILE A 1044 36.68 -3.76 24.26
N ALA A 1045 36.11 -3.29 23.13
CA ALA A 1045 35.73 -1.89 22.95
C ALA A 1045 34.69 -1.44 23.98
N LEU A 1046 33.72 -2.29 24.33
CA LEU A 1046 32.73 -2.01 25.36
C LEU A 1046 33.35 -1.95 26.76
N LYS A 1047 34.26 -2.88 27.11
CA LYS A 1047 35.00 -2.81 28.38
C LYS A 1047 35.78 -1.50 28.48
N ASN A 1048 36.45 -1.09 27.40
CA ASN A 1048 37.24 0.14 27.34
C ASN A 1048 36.39 1.42 27.25
N ALA A 1049 35.05 1.32 27.14
CA ALA A 1049 34.12 2.44 27.16
C ALA A 1049 33.33 2.54 28.48
N LEU A 1050 33.45 1.54 29.35
CA LEU A 1050 32.82 1.47 30.68
C LEU A 1050 33.82 1.69 31.84
N HIS A 1051 35.10 1.86 31.52
CA HIS A 1051 36.21 2.21 32.41
C HIS A 1051 36.75 3.60 32.07
#